data_AF-A0A812PXG2-F1
#
_entry.id   AF-A0A812PXG2-F1
#
_cell.length_a   1.000
_cell.length_b   1.000
_cell.length_c   1.000
_cell.angle_alpha   90.00
_cell.angle_beta   90.00
_cell.angle_gamma   90.00
#
_symmetry.space_group_name_H-M   'P 1'
#
loop_
_entity.id
_entity.type
_entity.pdbx_description
1 polymer ?
#
loop_
_entity_poly.entity_id
_entity_poly.type
_entity_poly.pdbx_seq_one_letter_code
_entity_poly.pdbx_strand_id
1 'polypeptide(L)'
;MVHRHHFARYEIQSDLRVQRFQKHQDSPAHQIASAAFSKGMAAETSPGEVDESMAAPSYEEWKAVLHEPGLGVVSSVGGLGKCRMMRWCLAAAHRRALKEKIQDAVTISIQQDMRGNRSDGLREATMSCIKEFCSKDIPPNYGGLRVAQKVKGPAEVDEDLHLRLCQRIEAFAADSAADEQLAARELQGGPLAGPSIPPILDSLSQLLSRPWAAESFLKACVVEFLEKPNSIAKLITYRPAIKQLYEDFRKRLPDASCGKDLRYAPQRYASESVTLLRIVMSFQSILGTLSCVPDLRGSSSEEGAACLQTLQWLNTEKCLQLAMLGDAALEVQRLVEIADQNEEDIIEFPFHVQHFRQVISKLFLEGMCLQVPCLTTVMLQQLESKKTFLLPQGRAVSLGGDMEERVKSSCLRRMSTYVALTERVLKAEFPSYEIMACFKVFSVKDMARCKQMCQNGERAQALQKLAKVIGVNADALQHQFQHHESLAIKLCHVGGLSSFEAWKQAVQKRKSNPAELIAVLARSGGWSASSSTVERGFAHAKASAGDGKSQDENLDDEHDCVVLAQDVRPKLSSTTEKVLIGDAAAIWRSVCGRARSSGQSRQKRPHCQKRESETGFLQARAAIVDKTVSADPGAIGRLPKTITSVDEMLNSLTPELLSEINFNNGNEAKARVEAYLQGHLLPEEITPELVDQSTVLLQKIAKAQRERNSKNNNIRRQSAQMIMLLLQVPWDSNVKLFSTIPGYRVPVHVRQVANMSEAELIVVQDPANAAAHPKFTAGIMGASLCTPEYADSKASRGSCVAFRRATSIHRNVFITDAFMGENLAIAQDLMQAFRIDNCK
;
A
#
# COMPACT_ATOMS: atom_id res chain seq x y z
N MET A 1 2.10 55.25 -10.79
CA MET A 1 3.40 55.62 -10.22
C MET A 1 3.75 54.60 -9.13
N VAL A 2 4.75 53.76 -9.44
CA VAL A 2 5.69 53.10 -8.51
C VAL A 2 5.13 52.21 -7.38
N HIS A 3 5.24 50.89 -7.64
CA HIS A 3 5.41 49.84 -6.64
C HIS A 3 6.35 50.24 -5.50
N ARG A 4 5.95 50.01 -4.24
CA ARG A 4 6.93 49.84 -3.16
C ARG A 4 7.11 48.36 -2.86
N HIS A 5 8.18 47.83 -3.44
CA HIS A 5 8.86 46.64 -2.96
C HIS A 5 9.27 46.85 -1.50
N HIS A 6 8.85 45.95 -0.61
CA HIS A 6 9.53 45.75 0.66
C HIS A 6 10.86 45.05 0.38
N PHE A 7 11.91 45.83 0.11
CA PHE A 7 13.28 45.35 0.27
C PHE A 7 13.53 45.17 1.76
N ALA A 8 13.72 43.92 2.18
CA ALA A 8 14.29 43.61 3.48
C ALA A 8 15.69 44.25 3.55
N ARG A 9 15.82 45.22 4.45
CA ARG A 9 17.08 45.89 4.78
C ARG A 9 17.91 44.87 5.58
N TYR A 10 18.87 44.20 4.93
CA TYR A 10 19.86 43.43 5.65
C TYR A 10 20.90 44.40 6.22
N GLU A 11 20.74 44.78 7.48
CA GLU A 11 21.86 45.33 8.25
C GLU A 11 22.79 44.18 8.66
N ILE A 12 24.03 44.23 8.19
CA ILE A 12 25.08 43.32 8.64
C ILE A 12 25.51 43.81 10.02
N GLN A 13 24.97 43.19 11.08
CA GLN A 13 25.56 43.30 12.42
C GLN A 13 26.90 42.55 12.43
N SER A 14 28.01 43.30 12.40
CA SER A 14 29.40 42.81 12.44
C SER A 14 29.73 41.94 13.66
N ASP A 15 28.95 42.07 14.73
CA ASP A 15 29.34 41.56 16.06
C ASP A 15 29.00 40.08 16.29
N LEU A 16 28.07 39.52 15.50
CA LEU A 16 27.66 38.11 15.63
C LEU A 16 28.74 37.11 15.17
N ARG A 17 29.62 37.51 14.24
CA ARG A 17 30.74 36.66 13.81
C ARG A 17 31.83 36.60 14.88
N VAL A 18 32.13 37.74 15.51
CA VAL A 18 33.17 37.83 16.54
C VAL A 18 32.80 36.99 17.77
N GLN A 19 31.54 37.04 18.22
CA GLN A 19 31.09 36.21 19.35
C GLN A 19 31.12 34.69 19.08
N ARG A 20 30.87 34.26 17.83
CA ARG A 20 30.99 32.84 17.45
C ARG A 20 32.44 32.39 17.38
N PHE A 21 33.35 33.25 16.92
CA PHE A 21 34.78 32.97 16.95
C PHE A 21 35.34 32.96 18.37
N GLN A 22 34.88 33.86 19.25
CA GLN A 22 35.24 33.84 20.67
C GLN A 22 34.78 32.53 21.33
N LYS A 23 33.51 32.15 21.16
CA LYS A 23 33.01 30.86 21.67
C LYS A 23 33.76 29.65 21.11
N HIS A 24 34.21 29.71 19.86
CA HIS A 24 35.01 28.65 19.27
C HIS A 24 36.43 28.62 19.86
N GLN A 25 37.07 29.79 20.00
CA GLN A 25 38.39 29.97 20.60
C GLN A 25 38.42 29.51 22.07
N ASP A 26 37.36 29.82 22.82
CA ASP A 26 37.18 29.44 24.22
C ASP A 26 36.72 27.98 24.39
N SER A 27 36.41 27.28 23.29
CA SER A 27 35.97 25.88 23.37
C SER A 27 37.13 24.96 23.78
N PRO A 28 36.87 23.93 24.62
CA PRO A 28 37.89 22.96 25.01
C PRO A 28 38.59 22.31 23.81
N ALA A 29 37.86 22.10 22.72
CA ALA A 29 38.41 21.54 21.49
C ALA A 29 39.46 22.44 20.82
N HIS A 30 39.25 23.76 20.83
CA HIS A 30 40.21 24.71 20.26
C HIS A 30 41.43 24.89 21.17
N GLN A 31 41.25 24.88 22.49
CA GLN A 31 42.36 24.92 23.45
C GLN A 31 43.23 23.66 23.36
N ILE A 32 42.62 22.48 23.18
CA ILE A 32 43.35 21.22 22.97
C ILE A 32 44.11 21.24 21.63
N ALA A 33 43.48 21.73 20.56
CA ALA A 33 44.12 21.85 19.25
C ALA A 33 45.26 22.87 19.27
N SER A 34 45.08 24.01 19.93
CA SER A 34 46.12 25.04 20.11
C SER A 34 47.28 24.52 20.97
N ALA A 35 47.00 23.78 22.04
CA ALA A 35 48.04 23.17 22.88
C ALA A 35 48.82 22.07 22.13
N ALA A 36 48.14 21.29 21.28
CA ALA A 36 48.79 20.31 20.40
C ALA A 36 49.66 20.98 19.33
N PHE A 37 49.19 22.10 18.77
CA PHE A 37 49.95 22.89 17.79
C PHE A 37 51.20 23.54 18.41
N SER A 38 51.06 24.11 19.61
CA SER A 38 52.18 24.69 20.36
C SER A 38 53.19 23.65 20.84
N LYS A 39 52.76 22.42 21.14
CA LYS A 39 53.65 21.30 21.46
C LYS A 39 54.38 20.73 20.23
N GLY A 40 53.85 20.93 19.02
CA GLY A 40 54.43 20.46 17.76
C GLY A 40 55.56 21.32 17.19
N MET A 41 55.81 22.51 17.75
CA MET A 41 56.87 23.42 17.25
C MET A 41 58.21 23.29 18.00
N ALA A 42 58.33 22.41 19.00
CA ALA A 42 59.54 22.30 19.84
C ALA A 42 60.37 21.01 19.62
N ALA A 43 60.10 20.22 18.58
CA ALA A 43 60.92 19.06 18.26
C ALA A 43 61.16 18.97 16.75
N GLU A 44 62.31 19.48 16.31
CA GLU A 44 62.96 19.01 15.09
C GLU A 44 63.41 17.56 15.33
N THR A 45 62.67 16.59 14.79
CA THR A 45 63.18 15.24 14.60
C THR A 45 62.70 14.63 13.28
N SER A 46 63.70 14.12 12.58
CA SER A 46 63.81 13.38 11.33
C SER A 46 62.63 12.49 10.86
N PRO A 47 62.55 12.20 9.54
CA PRO A 47 61.50 11.40 8.93
C PRO A 47 61.67 9.90 9.23
N GLY A 48 60.77 9.34 10.01
CA GLY A 48 60.70 7.90 10.27
C GLY A 48 59.51 7.56 11.16
N GLU A 49 58.73 6.55 10.74
CA GLU A 49 57.57 5.95 11.41
C GLU A 49 56.25 6.73 11.34
N VAL A 50 55.50 6.45 10.26
CA VAL A 50 54.06 6.65 10.21
C VAL A 50 53.43 5.62 11.16
N ASP A 51 53.00 6.06 12.33
CA ASP A 51 52.22 5.26 13.28
C ASP A 51 51.00 4.64 12.57
N GLU A 52 50.96 3.31 12.53
CA GLU A 52 49.99 2.45 11.83
C GLU A 52 48.58 2.45 12.47
N SER A 53 48.22 3.45 13.29
CA SER A 53 47.08 3.41 14.22
C SER A 53 45.72 3.91 13.69
N MET A 54 45.46 3.87 12.36
CA MET A 54 44.18 4.35 11.79
C MET A 54 43.26 3.22 11.30
N ALA A 55 42.36 2.75 12.16
CA ALA A 55 41.42 1.65 11.89
C ALA A 55 40.03 2.10 11.41
N ALA A 56 39.31 1.23 10.69
CA ALA A 56 37.89 1.38 10.30
C ALA A 56 36.97 1.60 11.53
N PRO A 57 35.70 2.07 11.35
CA PRO A 57 34.76 2.13 12.47
C PRO A 57 34.70 0.77 13.18
N SER A 58 34.68 0.81 14.51
CA SER A 58 34.70 -0.38 15.36
C SER A 58 33.45 -1.24 15.15
N TYR A 59 33.56 -2.52 15.48
CA TYR A 59 32.41 -3.44 15.43
C TYR A 59 31.21 -2.90 16.23
N GLU A 60 31.46 -2.30 17.40
CA GLU A 60 30.42 -1.70 18.24
C GLU A 60 29.77 -0.46 17.62
N GLU A 61 30.53 0.36 16.88
CA GLU A 61 29.97 1.48 16.11
C GLU A 61 29.05 0.98 15.00
N TRP A 62 29.47 -0.04 14.23
CA TRP A 62 28.63 -0.65 13.19
C TRP A 62 27.35 -1.26 13.77
N LYS A 63 27.49 -1.98 14.88
CA LYS A 63 26.37 -2.58 15.59
C LYS A 63 25.39 -1.52 16.09
N ALA A 64 25.90 -0.41 16.64
CA ALA A 64 25.05 0.70 17.07
C ALA A 64 24.26 1.33 15.91
N VAL A 65 24.89 1.56 14.75
CA VAL A 65 24.18 2.07 13.55
C VAL A 65 23.14 1.08 13.07
N LEU A 66 23.46 -0.22 13.04
CA LEU A 66 22.54 -1.26 12.58
C LEU A 66 21.27 -1.35 13.44
N HIS A 67 21.38 -1.13 14.76
CA HIS A 67 20.25 -1.21 15.69
C HIS A 67 19.50 0.11 15.90
N GLU A 68 19.94 1.23 15.34
CA GLU A 68 19.27 2.53 15.47
C GLU A 68 18.59 2.95 14.14
N PRO A 69 17.26 2.74 13.99
CA PRO A 69 16.55 2.87 12.71
C PRO A 69 16.38 4.28 12.16
N GLY A 70 16.46 5.30 13.03
CA GLY A 70 16.15 6.67 12.63
C GLY A 70 17.27 7.29 11.80
N LEU A 71 16.93 8.32 11.02
CA LEU A 71 17.90 9.16 10.29
C LEU A 71 18.78 10.00 11.22
N GLY A 72 18.57 9.93 12.54
CA GLY A 72 19.28 10.67 13.57
C GLY A 72 20.75 10.29 13.71
N VAL A 73 21.46 11.12 14.48
CA VAL A 73 22.85 10.87 14.90
C VAL A 73 22.86 9.73 15.92
N VAL A 74 23.66 8.70 15.65
CA VAL A 74 23.95 7.64 16.62
C VAL A 74 25.01 8.16 17.57
N SER A 75 24.64 8.33 18.84
CA SER A 75 25.48 9.04 19.82
C SER A 75 26.86 8.42 20.02
N SER A 76 27.02 7.12 19.74
CA SER A 76 28.28 6.36 19.87
C SER A 76 29.17 6.37 18.63
N VAL A 77 28.74 6.99 17.51
CA VAL A 77 29.39 6.83 16.19
C VAL A 77 29.95 8.15 15.65
N GLY A 78 29.41 9.30 16.08
CA GLY A 78 29.90 10.64 15.71
C GLY A 78 28.91 11.39 14.79
N GLY A 79 29.41 12.24 13.88
CA GLY A 79 28.57 13.15 13.08
C GLY A 79 27.59 12.48 12.12
N LEU A 80 26.53 13.21 11.74
CA LEU A 80 25.42 12.73 10.89
C LEU A 80 25.90 12.14 9.55
N GLY A 81 26.88 12.75 8.89
CA GLY A 81 27.42 12.25 7.63
C GLY A 81 28.13 10.89 7.76
N LYS A 82 28.81 10.62 8.89
CA LYS A 82 29.42 9.32 9.17
C LYS A 82 28.33 8.25 9.37
N CYS A 83 27.29 8.58 10.13
CA CYS A 83 26.15 7.67 10.33
C CYS A 83 25.45 7.32 9.00
N ARG A 84 25.19 8.31 8.13
CA ARG A 84 24.60 8.08 6.80
C ARG A 84 25.45 7.18 5.92
N MET A 85 26.75 7.46 5.84
CA MET A 85 27.67 6.63 5.07
C MET A 85 27.78 5.20 5.62
N MET A 86 27.74 5.00 6.94
CA MET A 86 27.71 3.66 7.53
C MET A 86 26.41 2.93 7.17
N ARG A 87 25.26 3.60 7.17
CA ARG A 87 24.00 2.99 6.70
C ARG A 87 24.09 2.57 5.24
N TRP A 88 24.61 3.44 4.37
CA TRP A 88 24.84 3.11 2.97
C TRP A 88 25.76 1.89 2.80
N CYS A 89 26.88 1.81 3.53
CA CYS A 89 27.77 0.65 3.46
C CYS A 89 27.08 -0.65 3.91
N LEU A 90 26.26 -0.61 4.96
CA LEU A 90 25.49 -1.77 5.43
C LEU A 90 24.44 -2.19 4.38
N ALA A 91 23.73 -1.22 3.80
CA ALA A 91 22.74 -1.48 2.76
C ALA A 91 23.41 -2.01 1.47
N ALA A 92 24.54 -1.44 1.05
CA ALA A 92 25.31 -1.91 -0.10
C ALA A 92 25.88 -3.32 0.11
N ALA A 93 26.40 -3.63 1.32
CA ALA A 93 26.84 -4.97 1.67
C ALA A 93 25.68 -5.98 1.56
N HIS A 94 24.51 -5.61 2.09
CA HIS A 94 23.30 -6.42 1.97
C HIS A 94 22.88 -6.61 0.50
N ARG A 95 22.87 -5.54 -0.31
CA ARG A 95 22.56 -5.61 -1.75
C ARG A 95 23.50 -6.55 -2.50
N ARG A 96 24.81 -6.51 -2.23
CA ARG A 96 25.78 -7.43 -2.86
C ARG A 96 25.51 -8.90 -2.51
N ALA A 97 25.30 -9.19 -1.23
CA ALA A 97 24.95 -10.53 -0.79
C ALA A 97 23.61 -11.00 -1.39
N LEU A 98 22.66 -10.08 -1.58
CA LEU A 98 21.39 -10.37 -2.22
C LEU A 98 21.55 -10.63 -3.73
N LYS A 99 22.37 -9.84 -4.45
CA LYS A 99 22.68 -10.08 -5.87
C LYS A 99 23.28 -11.46 -6.09
N GLU A 100 24.24 -11.87 -5.26
CA GLU A 100 24.85 -13.20 -5.34
C GLU A 100 23.81 -14.31 -5.10
N LYS A 101 22.95 -14.17 -4.09
CA LYS A 101 21.88 -15.16 -3.82
C LYS A 101 20.84 -15.23 -4.93
N ILE A 102 20.50 -14.08 -5.53
CA ILE A 102 19.47 -14.03 -6.56
C ILE A 102 20.00 -14.56 -7.91
N GLN A 103 21.31 -14.51 -8.16
CA GLN A 103 21.89 -15.09 -9.39
C GLN A 103 21.53 -16.57 -9.58
N ASP A 104 21.45 -17.32 -8.49
CA ASP A 104 21.11 -18.74 -8.47
C ASP A 104 19.63 -18.99 -8.08
N ALA A 105 18.81 -17.93 -8.00
CA ALA A 105 17.41 -18.08 -7.62
C ALA A 105 16.64 -18.86 -8.69
N VAL A 106 15.88 -19.86 -8.23
CA VAL A 106 15.00 -20.66 -9.11
C VAL A 106 13.82 -19.83 -9.59
N THR A 107 13.30 -18.95 -8.73
CA THR A 107 12.11 -18.11 -8.94
C THR A 107 12.30 -16.78 -8.21
N ILE A 108 11.74 -15.71 -8.76
CA ILE A 108 11.75 -14.36 -8.19
C ILE A 108 10.31 -13.85 -8.13
N SER A 109 9.99 -13.21 -7.01
CA SER A 109 8.76 -12.48 -6.81
C SER A 109 9.06 -11.01 -6.58
N ILE A 110 8.30 -10.14 -7.23
CA ILE A 110 8.40 -8.68 -7.04
C ILE A 110 7.19 -8.21 -6.24
N GLN A 111 7.45 -7.36 -5.26
CA GLN A 111 6.43 -6.60 -4.56
C GLN A 111 6.56 -5.13 -4.94
N GLN A 112 5.45 -4.49 -5.33
CA GLN A 112 5.42 -3.09 -5.72
C GLN A 112 4.31 -2.34 -4.97
N ASP A 113 4.65 -1.14 -4.51
CA ASP A 113 3.70 -0.13 -4.00
C ASP A 113 4.01 1.19 -4.70
N MET A 114 3.27 1.50 -5.78
CA MET A 114 3.48 2.72 -6.57
C MET A 114 2.15 3.35 -6.99
N ARG A 115 1.79 4.46 -6.37
CA ARG A 115 0.52 5.17 -6.65
C ARG A 115 0.65 6.20 -7.77
N GLY A 116 -0.38 6.28 -8.62
CA GLY A 116 -0.65 7.47 -9.45
C GLY A 116 -0.19 7.43 -10.91
N ASN A 117 0.43 6.34 -11.38
CA ASN A 117 0.83 6.17 -12.79
C ASN A 117 -0.09 5.17 -13.51
N ARG A 118 -0.28 5.35 -14.83
CA ARG A 118 -0.94 4.35 -15.69
C ARG A 118 -0.08 3.09 -15.81
N SER A 119 -0.67 1.96 -16.21
CA SER A 119 0.02 0.66 -16.33
C SER A 119 1.36 0.72 -17.10
N ASP A 120 1.41 1.46 -18.21
CA ASP A 120 2.65 1.65 -19.00
C ASP A 120 3.78 2.32 -18.18
N GLY A 121 3.44 3.34 -17.39
CA GLY A 121 4.41 4.06 -16.55
C GLY A 121 4.87 3.25 -15.34
N LEU A 122 3.97 2.42 -14.79
CA LEU A 122 4.32 1.49 -13.70
C LEU A 122 5.27 0.41 -14.19
N ARG A 123 5.01 -0.15 -15.37
CA ARG A 123 5.91 -1.11 -16.03
C ARG A 123 7.31 -0.53 -16.23
N GLU A 124 7.39 0.69 -16.76
CA GLU A 124 8.67 1.37 -16.98
C GLU A 124 9.40 1.65 -15.66
N ALA A 125 8.68 2.05 -14.61
CA ALA A 125 9.24 2.25 -13.28
C ALA A 125 9.82 0.95 -12.69
N THR A 126 9.08 -0.16 -12.75
CA THR A 126 9.55 -1.46 -12.27
C THR A 126 10.81 -1.91 -13.01
N MET A 127 10.82 -1.79 -14.34
CA MET A 127 12.01 -2.10 -15.14
C MET A 127 13.18 -1.17 -14.82
N SER A 128 12.92 0.10 -14.50
CA SER A 128 13.96 1.03 -14.06
C SER A 128 14.56 0.60 -12.71
N CYS A 129 13.73 0.18 -11.75
CA CYS A 129 14.20 -0.32 -10.45
C CYS A 129 15.03 -1.60 -10.59
N ILE A 130 14.65 -2.54 -11.47
CA ILE A 130 15.43 -3.76 -11.74
C ILE A 130 16.79 -3.38 -12.34
N LYS A 131 16.82 -2.45 -13.30
CA LYS A 131 18.08 -1.94 -13.88
C LYS A 131 18.97 -1.27 -12.85
N GLU A 132 18.39 -0.45 -11.97
CA GLU A 132 19.11 0.19 -10.88
C GLU A 132 19.68 -0.85 -9.90
N PHE A 133 18.91 -1.87 -9.54
CA PHE A 133 19.40 -2.98 -8.74
C PHE A 133 20.58 -3.69 -9.43
N CYS A 134 20.55 -3.88 -10.75
CA CYS A 134 21.67 -4.47 -11.50
C CYS A 134 22.85 -3.53 -11.72
N SER A 135 22.74 -2.26 -11.34
CA SER A 135 23.83 -1.29 -11.51
C SER A 135 24.89 -1.44 -10.42
N LYS A 136 26.13 -1.01 -10.72
CA LYS A 136 27.20 -0.90 -9.72
C LYS A 136 26.81 0.12 -8.64
N ASP A 137 26.98 -0.24 -7.36
CA ASP A 137 26.71 0.68 -6.25
C ASP A 137 27.66 1.90 -6.33
N ILE A 138 27.11 3.10 -6.54
CA ILE A 138 27.87 4.35 -6.52
C ILE A 138 27.73 4.99 -5.14
N PRO A 139 28.85 5.36 -4.47
CA PRO A 139 28.78 5.97 -3.16
C PRO A 139 28.22 7.40 -3.21
N PRO A 140 27.23 7.73 -2.35
CA PRO A 140 26.70 9.09 -2.23
C PRO A 140 27.73 10.05 -1.64
N ASN A 141 27.64 11.33 -2.01
CA ASN A 141 28.55 12.37 -1.52
C ASN A 141 27.97 13.08 -0.29
N TYR A 142 28.24 12.57 0.90
CA TYR A 142 27.87 13.25 2.14
C TYR A 142 28.94 14.28 2.53
N GLY A 143 28.56 15.56 2.56
CA GLY A 143 29.46 16.68 2.86
C GLY A 143 30.36 16.42 4.08
N GLY A 144 31.68 16.50 3.89
CA GLY A 144 32.69 16.29 4.93
C GLY A 144 33.44 14.95 4.86
N LEU A 145 32.99 13.98 4.04
CA LEU A 145 33.72 12.74 3.75
C LEU A 145 34.39 12.85 2.37
N ARG A 146 35.71 12.62 2.29
CA ARG A 146 36.43 12.57 1.01
C ARG A 146 36.18 11.20 0.36
N VAL A 147 35.27 11.13 -0.59
CA VAL A 147 35.11 9.94 -1.45
C VAL A 147 36.33 9.84 -2.37
N ALA A 148 37.04 8.71 -2.34
CA ALA A 148 38.32 8.54 -3.03
C ALA A 148 38.21 8.58 -4.57
N GLN A 149 37.03 8.29 -5.13
CA GLN A 149 36.75 8.33 -6.57
C GLN A 149 35.54 9.22 -6.88
N LYS A 150 35.78 10.31 -7.63
CA LYS A 150 34.72 10.96 -8.41
C LYS A 150 34.45 10.12 -9.65
N VAL A 151 33.54 9.16 -9.56
CA VAL A 151 33.06 8.45 -10.76
C VAL A 151 32.25 9.45 -11.59
N LYS A 152 32.74 9.79 -12.79
CA LYS A 152 32.01 10.58 -13.79
C LYS A 152 31.39 9.62 -14.80
N GLY A 153 30.07 9.44 -14.75
CA GLY A 153 29.31 8.66 -15.71
C GLY A 153 28.09 7.98 -15.07
N PRO A 154 27.08 7.58 -15.87
CA PRO A 154 25.98 6.75 -15.38
C PRO A 154 26.54 5.40 -14.87
N ALA A 155 25.87 4.80 -13.88
CA ALA A 155 26.27 3.51 -13.34
C ALA A 155 26.25 2.44 -14.43
N GLU A 156 27.31 1.64 -14.53
CA GLU A 156 27.37 0.51 -15.45
C GLU A 156 26.42 -0.58 -14.96
N VAL A 157 25.49 -1.02 -15.83
CA VAL A 157 24.50 -2.06 -15.54
C VAL A 157 25.12 -3.42 -15.82
N ASP A 158 24.98 -4.36 -14.89
CA ASP A 158 25.21 -5.78 -15.15
C ASP A 158 24.07 -6.33 -16.00
N GLU A 159 24.24 -6.28 -17.33
CA GLU A 159 23.23 -6.72 -18.30
C GLU A 159 22.90 -8.21 -18.20
N ASP A 160 23.86 -9.04 -17.80
CA ASP A 160 23.65 -10.48 -17.67
C ASP A 160 22.82 -10.80 -16.42
N LEU A 161 23.12 -10.14 -15.29
CA LEU A 161 22.25 -10.19 -14.11
C LEU A 161 20.85 -9.66 -14.43
N HIS A 162 20.75 -8.52 -15.11
CA HIS A 162 19.47 -7.91 -15.49
C HIS A 162 18.61 -8.85 -16.34
N LEU A 163 19.18 -9.46 -17.39
CA LEU A 163 18.47 -10.43 -18.23
C LEU A 163 18.04 -11.66 -17.43
N ARG A 164 18.92 -12.19 -16.57
CA ARG A 164 18.59 -13.35 -15.71
C ARG A 164 17.48 -13.03 -14.72
N LEU A 165 17.48 -11.86 -14.09
CA LEU A 165 16.38 -11.42 -13.22
C LEU A 165 15.07 -11.38 -13.98
N CYS A 166 15.06 -10.74 -15.15
CA CYS A 166 13.86 -10.61 -15.99
C CYS A 166 13.27 -11.98 -16.38
N GLN A 167 14.11 -12.98 -16.63
CA GLN A 167 13.67 -14.34 -16.98
C GLN A 167 13.16 -15.15 -15.78
N ARG A 168 13.55 -14.79 -14.55
CA ARG A 168 13.24 -15.53 -13.33
C ARG A 168 12.09 -14.95 -12.53
N ILE A 169 11.60 -13.76 -12.89
CA ILE A 169 10.40 -13.17 -12.29
C ILE A 169 9.18 -13.96 -12.72
N GLU A 170 8.61 -14.71 -11.79
CA GLU A 170 7.42 -15.54 -12.01
C GLU A 170 6.19 -14.97 -11.29
N ALA A 171 6.42 -14.12 -10.31
CA ALA A 171 5.43 -13.68 -9.34
C ALA A 171 5.47 -12.15 -9.18
N PHE A 172 4.29 -11.56 -9.08
CA PHE A 172 4.15 -10.13 -8.87
C PHE A 172 3.03 -9.87 -7.87
N ALA A 173 3.33 -9.14 -6.81
CA ALA A 173 2.36 -8.67 -5.83
C ALA A 173 2.35 -7.15 -5.88
N ALA A 174 1.20 -6.58 -6.23
CA ALA A 174 0.97 -5.16 -6.21
C ALA A 174 -0.21 -4.82 -5.30
N ASP A 175 -0.26 -3.60 -4.80
CA ASP A 175 -1.49 -3.08 -4.22
C ASP A 175 -2.56 -3.09 -5.32
N SER A 176 -3.79 -3.46 -4.99
CA SER A 176 -4.77 -3.99 -5.97
C SER A 176 -5.40 -2.96 -6.91
N ALA A 177 -4.66 -1.89 -7.22
CA ALA A 177 -4.93 -1.02 -8.33
C ALA A 177 -4.90 -1.81 -9.64
N ALA A 178 -6.00 -1.72 -10.40
CA ALA A 178 -6.16 -2.44 -11.66
C ALA A 178 -5.02 -2.16 -12.67
N ASP A 179 -4.43 -0.97 -12.64
CA ASP A 179 -3.30 -0.59 -13.49
C ASP A 179 -1.98 -1.27 -13.08
N GLU A 180 -1.76 -1.51 -11.79
CA GLU A 180 -0.58 -2.22 -11.27
C GLU A 180 -0.65 -3.72 -11.58
N GLN A 181 -1.81 -4.35 -11.34
CA GLN A 181 -2.05 -5.74 -11.71
C GLN A 181 -1.93 -5.97 -13.23
N LEU A 182 -2.38 -5.00 -14.03
CA LEU A 182 -2.22 -5.06 -15.48
C LEU A 182 -0.76 -4.91 -15.90
N ALA A 183 -0.02 -3.95 -15.32
CA ALA A 183 1.41 -3.76 -15.59
C ALA A 183 2.21 -5.02 -15.25
N ALA A 184 1.90 -5.67 -14.12
CA ALA A 184 2.46 -6.94 -13.71
C ALA A 184 2.24 -8.06 -14.74
N ARG A 185 1.00 -8.23 -15.21
CA ARG A 185 0.67 -9.23 -16.25
C ARG A 185 1.37 -8.92 -17.57
N GLU A 186 1.46 -7.64 -17.95
CA GLU A 186 2.19 -7.23 -19.14
C GLU A 186 3.70 -7.56 -19.05
N LEU A 187 4.32 -7.39 -17.88
CA LEU A 187 5.71 -7.80 -17.62
C LEU A 187 5.91 -9.31 -17.77
N GLN A 188 4.93 -10.10 -17.38
CA GLN A 188 4.99 -11.57 -17.48
C GLN A 188 4.81 -12.10 -18.91
N GLY A 189 4.53 -11.23 -19.90
CA GLY A 189 4.35 -11.63 -21.30
C GLY A 189 2.91 -11.49 -21.82
N GLY A 190 2.01 -10.86 -21.04
CA GLY A 190 0.66 -10.51 -21.46
C GLY A 190 -0.43 -10.83 -20.43
N PRO A 191 -1.69 -10.46 -20.68
CA PRO A 191 -2.79 -10.55 -19.71
C PRO A 191 -3.14 -11.96 -19.20
N LEU A 192 -2.53 -13.00 -19.78
CA LEU A 192 -2.72 -14.41 -19.45
C LEU A 192 -1.39 -15.12 -19.10
N ALA A 193 -0.28 -14.38 -19.00
CA ALA A 193 1.03 -14.98 -18.76
C ALA A 193 1.33 -15.09 -17.26
N GLY A 194 1.94 -16.21 -16.85
CA GLY A 194 2.31 -16.49 -15.47
C GLY A 194 1.16 -16.99 -14.58
N PRO A 195 1.48 -17.62 -13.44
CA PRO A 195 0.48 -17.95 -12.43
C PRO A 195 -0.08 -16.64 -11.86
N SER A 196 -1.42 -16.48 -11.93
CA SER A 196 -2.07 -15.38 -11.23
C SER A 196 -1.93 -15.63 -9.73
N ILE A 197 -1.08 -14.86 -9.04
CA ILE A 197 -1.04 -14.84 -7.58
C ILE A 197 -2.20 -13.96 -7.15
N PRO A 198 -3.23 -14.51 -6.47
CA PRO A 198 -4.32 -13.70 -5.98
C PRO A 198 -3.77 -12.69 -4.96
N PRO A 199 -4.19 -11.42 -5.02
CA PRO A 199 -3.96 -10.50 -3.91
C PRO A 199 -4.79 -10.97 -2.72
N ILE A 200 -4.23 -11.85 -1.89
CA ILE A 200 -4.93 -12.55 -0.81
C ILE A 200 -5.71 -11.56 0.07
N LEU A 201 -5.11 -10.42 0.45
CA LEU A 201 -5.72 -9.44 1.37
C LEU A 201 -6.94 -8.73 0.79
N ASP A 202 -6.95 -8.44 -0.51
CA ASP A 202 -8.09 -7.83 -1.18
C ASP A 202 -9.27 -8.78 -1.23
N SER A 203 -9.01 -10.02 -1.62
CA SER A 203 -9.99 -11.10 -1.61
C SER A 203 -10.57 -11.31 -0.20
N LEU A 204 -9.75 -11.18 0.86
CA LEU A 204 -10.22 -11.28 2.25
C LEU A 204 -11.09 -10.09 2.69
N SER A 205 -10.83 -8.87 2.22
CA SER A 205 -11.67 -7.70 2.54
C SER A 205 -13.09 -7.81 1.97
N GLN A 206 -13.21 -8.47 0.82
CA GLN A 206 -14.49 -8.77 0.17
C GLN A 206 -15.32 -9.78 0.96
N LEU A 207 -14.69 -10.69 1.71
CA LEU A 207 -15.38 -11.67 2.56
C LEU A 207 -16.18 -11.02 3.68
N LEU A 208 -15.77 -9.82 4.11
CA LEU A 208 -16.45 -9.09 5.16
C LEU A 208 -17.57 -8.21 4.60
N SER A 209 -17.23 -7.37 3.62
CA SER A 209 -18.09 -6.26 3.20
C SER A 209 -19.22 -6.68 2.27
N ARG A 210 -18.98 -7.64 1.36
CA ARG A 210 -19.97 -8.01 0.34
C ARG A 210 -21.15 -8.80 0.88
N PRO A 211 -20.94 -9.84 1.73
CA PRO A 211 -22.05 -10.64 2.22
C PRO A 211 -23.03 -9.82 3.07
N TRP A 212 -22.55 -8.93 3.93
CA TRP A 212 -23.44 -8.07 4.72
C TRP A 212 -24.05 -6.91 3.92
N ALA A 213 -23.46 -6.51 2.78
CA ALA A 213 -23.97 -5.42 1.96
C ALA A 213 -25.11 -5.88 1.06
N ALA A 214 -25.12 -7.17 0.70
CA ALA A 214 -26.17 -7.81 -0.08
C ALA A 214 -27.48 -8.02 0.71
N GLU A 215 -27.41 -8.09 2.04
CA GLU A 215 -28.59 -8.18 2.91
C GLU A 215 -28.90 -6.81 3.56
N SER A 216 -30.08 -6.27 3.27
CA SER A 216 -30.47 -4.91 3.63
C SER A 216 -30.45 -4.61 5.14
N PHE A 217 -30.81 -5.58 5.98
CA PHE A 217 -30.84 -5.39 7.43
C PHE A 217 -29.43 -5.43 8.02
N LEU A 218 -28.58 -6.36 7.58
CA LEU A 218 -27.16 -6.42 7.97
C LEU A 218 -26.44 -5.12 7.58
N LYS A 219 -26.63 -4.67 6.33
CA LYS A 219 -26.09 -3.40 5.84
C LYS A 219 -26.53 -2.22 6.69
N ALA A 220 -27.81 -2.15 7.05
CA ALA A 220 -28.33 -1.05 7.87
C ALA A 220 -27.64 -0.98 9.24
N CYS A 221 -27.33 -2.13 9.87
CA CYS A 221 -26.58 -2.17 11.13
C CYS A 221 -25.17 -1.59 11.01
N VAL A 222 -24.45 -1.94 9.94
CA VAL A 222 -23.08 -1.44 9.69
C VAL A 222 -23.11 0.06 9.35
N VAL A 223 -24.02 0.47 8.47
CA VAL A 223 -24.16 1.87 8.04
C VAL A 223 -24.43 2.82 9.20
N GLU A 224 -25.34 2.42 10.10
CA GLU A 224 -25.76 3.28 11.20
C GLU A 224 -24.64 3.55 12.20
N PHE A 225 -23.82 2.54 12.49
CA PHE A 225 -22.74 2.65 13.48
C PHE A 225 -21.40 3.12 12.92
N LEU A 226 -21.11 2.83 11.64
CA LEU A 226 -19.78 3.06 11.03
C LEU A 226 -19.83 4.02 9.83
N GLU A 227 -20.65 3.72 8.82
CA GLU A 227 -20.46 4.30 7.48
C GLU A 227 -21.10 5.68 7.29
N LYS A 228 -22.26 5.96 7.90
CA LYS A 228 -22.95 7.24 7.69
C LYS A 228 -22.08 8.44 8.14
N PRO A 229 -22.19 9.64 7.54
CA PRO A 229 -21.32 10.78 7.85
C PRO A 229 -21.23 11.13 9.33
N ASN A 230 -22.36 11.08 10.03
CA ASN A 230 -22.50 11.29 11.47
C ASN A 230 -22.77 9.98 12.22
N SER A 231 -22.10 8.90 11.83
CA SER A 231 -22.15 7.64 12.58
C SER A 231 -21.50 7.84 13.95
N ILE A 232 -21.91 7.04 14.94
CA ILE A 232 -21.39 7.21 16.30
C ILE A 232 -19.86 7.00 16.37
N ALA A 233 -19.32 6.07 15.56
CA ALA A 233 -17.87 5.89 15.45
C ALA A 233 -17.17 7.14 14.91
N LYS A 234 -17.72 7.79 13.87
CA LYS A 234 -17.17 9.03 13.30
C LYS A 234 -17.33 10.22 14.24
N LEU A 235 -18.47 10.35 14.92
CA LEU A 235 -18.69 11.40 15.92
C LEU A 235 -17.67 11.29 17.06
N ILE A 236 -17.47 10.10 17.63
CA ILE A 236 -16.49 9.86 18.70
C ILE A 236 -15.04 10.03 18.18
N THR A 237 -14.76 9.66 16.94
CA THR A 237 -13.40 9.75 16.38
C THR A 237 -13.00 11.19 16.04
N TYR A 238 -13.89 11.92 15.38
CA TYR A 238 -13.57 13.20 14.74
C TYR A 238 -14.06 14.43 15.52
N ARG A 239 -14.91 14.28 16.56
CA ARG A 239 -15.37 15.38 17.40
C ARG A 239 -14.76 15.30 18.80
N PRO A 240 -13.75 16.13 19.15
CA PRO A 240 -13.02 16.03 20.42
C PRO A 240 -13.90 16.09 21.67
N ALA A 241 -14.93 16.94 21.68
CA ALA A 241 -15.84 17.07 22.81
C ALA A 241 -16.69 15.81 23.04
N ILE A 242 -17.18 15.17 21.96
CA ILE A 242 -17.95 13.93 22.05
C ILE A 242 -17.02 12.78 22.45
N LYS A 243 -15.80 12.77 21.92
CA LYS A 243 -14.77 11.82 22.32
C LYS A 243 -14.50 11.84 23.83
N GLN A 244 -14.31 13.03 24.39
CA GLN A 244 -14.06 13.20 25.81
C GLN A 244 -15.24 12.71 26.66
N LEU A 245 -16.47 13.04 26.25
CA LEU A 245 -17.69 12.55 26.89
C LEU A 245 -17.78 11.02 26.89
N TYR A 246 -17.53 10.40 25.73
CA TYR A 246 -17.47 8.95 25.60
C TYR A 246 -16.38 8.32 26.50
N GLU A 247 -15.19 8.92 26.55
CA GLU A 247 -14.11 8.46 27.42
C GLU A 247 -14.48 8.53 28.90
N ASP A 248 -15.23 9.55 29.31
CA ASP A 248 -15.70 9.70 30.68
C ASP A 248 -16.78 8.68 31.07
N PHE A 249 -17.67 8.31 30.14
CA PHE A 249 -18.56 7.16 30.35
C PHE A 249 -17.77 5.85 30.41
N ARG A 250 -16.79 5.66 29.52
CA ARG A 250 -15.97 4.44 29.45
C ARG A 250 -15.17 4.19 30.72
N LYS A 251 -14.59 5.23 31.34
CA LYS A 251 -13.86 5.12 32.62
C LYS A 251 -14.71 4.59 33.77
N ARG A 252 -16.04 4.65 33.66
CA ARG A 252 -16.97 4.14 34.69
C ARG A 252 -17.29 2.66 34.52
N LEU A 253 -16.87 2.04 33.41
CA LEU A 253 -17.05 0.61 33.19
C LEU A 253 -15.90 -0.19 33.82
N PRO A 254 -16.19 -1.39 34.37
CA PRO A 254 -15.16 -2.26 34.95
C PRO A 254 -14.09 -2.70 33.93
N ASP A 255 -14.42 -2.74 32.64
CA ASP A 255 -13.53 -3.16 31.53
C ASP A 255 -12.90 -1.98 30.75
N ALA A 256 -12.68 -0.84 31.40
CA ALA A 256 -12.15 0.39 30.76
C ALA A 256 -10.77 0.24 30.05
N SER A 257 -10.10 -0.90 30.19
CA SER A 257 -8.80 -1.20 29.56
C SER A 257 -8.90 -1.57 28.07
N CYS A 258 -10.07 -1.95 27.55
CA CYS A 258 -10.25 -2.32 26.14
C CYS A 258 -10.49 -1.07 25.25
N GLY A 259 -9.63 -0.86 24.24
CA GLY A 259 -9.77 0.15 23.17
C GLY A 259 -9.81 1.63 23.59
N LYS A 260 -8.81 2.43 23.23
CA LYS A 260 -8.77 3.88 23.54
C LYS A 260 -9.64 4.75 22.61
N ASP A 261 -9.95 4.29 21.40
CA ASP A 261 -10.68 5.05 20.39
C ASP A 261 -11.52 4.17 19.45
N LEU A 262 -12.51 4.76 18.77
CA LEU A 262 -13.35 4.08 17.77
C LEU A 262 -12.90 4.44 16.34
N ARG A 263 -11.59 4.57 16.12
CA ARG A 263 -11.04 5.02 14.84
C ARG A 263 -11.49 4.12 13.71
N TYR A 264 -12.32 4.69 12.84
CA TYR A 264 -12.80 4.06 11.63
C TYR A 264 -12.16 4.71 10.41
N ALA A 265 -11.56 3.88 9.55
CA ALA A 265 -10.91 4.30 8.31
C ALA A 265 -11.29 3.29 7.21
N PRO A 266 -12.31 3.58 6.38
CA PRO A 266 -12.81 2.65 5.36
C PRO A 266 -11.73 2.11 4.41
N GLN A 267 -10.67 2.90 4.21
CA GLN A 267 -9.53 2.58 3.36
C GLN A 267 -8.47 1.68 4.01
N ARG A 268 -8.63 1.29 5.28
CA ARG A 268 -7.68 0.40 5.98
C ARG A 268 -8.34 -0.95 6.20
N TYR A 269 -7.66 -2.02 5.79
CA TYR A 269 -8.00 -3.38 6.20
C TYR A 269 -8.19 -3.45 7.72
N ALA A 270 -9.09 -4.31 8.19
CA ALA A 270 -9.37 -4.53 9.61
C ALA A 270 -10.06 -3.39 10.39
N SER A 271 -10.28 -2.21 9.80
CA SER A 271 -10.78 -1.08 10.59
C SER A 271 -12.21 -1.33 11.12
N GLU A 272 -13.03 -2.04 10.33
CA GLU A 272 -14.39 -2.44 10.67
C GLU A 272 -14.40 -3.43 11.85
N SER A 273 -13.57 -4.47 11.81
CA SER A 273 -13.55 -5.53 12.83
C SER A 273 -13.15 -4.99 14.20
N VAL A 274 -12.11 -4.17 14.26
CA VAL A 274 -11.64 -3.52 15.49
C VAL A 274 -12.68 -2.51 16.00
N THR A 275 -13.31 -1.75 15.10
CA THR A 275 -14.31 -0.75 15.52
C THR A 275 -15.58 -1.44 16.05
N LEU A 276 -16.07 -2.50 15.41
CA LEU A 276 -17.21 -3.29 15.87
C LEU A 276 -16.94 -3.94 17.24
N LEU A 277 -15.75 -4.53 17.42
CA LEU A 277 -15.30 -5.06 18.71
C LEU A 277 -15.44 -4.00 19.81
N ARG A 278 -14.85 -2.83 19.58
CA ARG A 278 -14.85 -1.75 20.57
C ARG A 278 -16.25 -1.19 20.82
N ILE A 279 -17.10 -1.12 19.79
CA ILE A 279 -18.49 -0.72 19.93
C ILE A 279 -19.23 -1.67 20.87
N VAL A 280 -19.14 -2.98 20.66
CA VAL A 280 -19.84 -3.98 21.49
C VAL A 280 -19.30 -3.96 22.92
N MET A 281 -17.97 -3.95 23.09
CA MET A 281 -17.33 -3.94 24.41
C MET A 281 -17.64 -2.68 25.22
N SER A 282 -17.86 -1.54 24.55
CA SER A 282 -18.16 -0.25 25.18
C SER A 282 -19.61 0.19 25.00
N PHE A 283 -20.51 -0.73 24.68
CA PHE A 283 -21.86 -0.38 24.21
C PHE A 283 -22.67 0.44 25.23
N GLN A 284 -22.47 0.23 26.53
CA GLN A 284 -23.05 1.10 27.57
C GLN A 284 -22.57 2.56 27.48
N SER A 285 -21.28 2.77 27.24
CA SER A 285 -20.70 4.11 27.06
C SER A 285 -21.23 4.78 25.79
N ILE A 286 -21.47 3.98 24.75
CA ILE A 286 -22.10 4.47 23.51
C ILE A 286 -23.52 4.93 23.78
N LEU A 287 -24.33 4.15 24.50
CA LEU A 287 -25.69 4.55 24.87
C LEU A 287 -25.70 5.83 25.71
N GLY A 288 -24.80 5.95 26.69
CA GLY A 288 -24.64 7.18 27.47
C GLY A 288 -24.23 8.40 26.64
N THR A 289 -23.38 8.19 25.64
CA THR A 289 -22.97 9.25 24.70
C THR A 289 -24.16 9.67 23.82
N LEU A 290 -24.89 8.70 23.26
CA LEU A 290 -26.05 8.94 22.42
C LEU A 290 -27.17 9.68 23.16
N SER A 291 -27.38 9.40 24.44
CA SER A 291 -28.42 10.07 25.23
C SER A 291 -28.00 11.47 25.68
N CYS A 292 -26.72 11.70 25.97
CA CYS A 292 -26.24 12.95 26.56
C CYS A 292 -25.91 14.03 25.51
N VAL A 293 -25.44 13.66 24.31
CA VAL A 293 -25.10 14.62 23.25
C VAL A 293 -26.29 15.53 22.85
N PRO A 294 -27.52 15.02 22.68
CA PRO A 294 -28.69 15.85 22.38
C PRO A 294 -28.97 16.92 23.45
N ASP A 295 -28.75 16.61 24.73
CA ASP A 295 -28.94 17.55 25.83
C ASP A 295 -27.82 18.62 25.86
N LEU A 296 -26.60 18.23 25.53
CA LEU A 296 -25.42 19.12 25.54
C LEU A 296 -25.33 20.03 24.32
N ARG A 297 -25.73 19.56 23.14
CA ARG A 297 -25.61 20.27 21.85
C ARG A 297 -26.94 20.80 21.32
N GLY A 298 -28.06 20.35 21.89
CA GLY A 298 -29.40 20.64 21.42
C GLY A 298 -29.88 19.61 20.40
N SER A 299 -31.16 19.25 20.46
CA SER A 299 -31.78 18.25 19.58
C SER A 299 -31.83 18.65 18.10
N SER A 300 -31.69 19.94 17.80
CA SER A 300 -31.64 20.50 16.45
C SER A 300 -30.23 20.63 15.87
N SER A 301 -29.19 20.38 16.68
CA SER A 301 -27.81 20.31 16.16
C SER A 301 -27.63 19.07 15.29
N GLU A 302 -26.68 19.12 14.35
CA GLU A 302 -26.38 17.99 13.47
C GLU A 302 -25.99 16.74 14.28
N GLU A 303 -25.14 16.89 15.31
CA GLU A 303 -24.73 15.80 16.18
C GLU A 303 -25.86 15.31 17.09
N GLY A 304 -26.64 16.22 17.67
CA GLY A 304 -27.78 15.88 18.53
C GLY A 304 -28.86 15.13 17.76
N ALA A 305 -29.22 15.61 16.57
CA ALA A 305 -30.18 14.95 15.69
C ALA A 305 -29.69 13.56 15.25
N ALA A 306 -28.41 13.42 14.90
CA ALA A 306 -27.83 12.12 14.53
C ALA A 306 -27.85 11.11 15.68
N CYS A 307 -27.54 11.55 16.92
CA CYS A 307 -27.61 10.70 18.11
C CYS A 307 -29.05 10.26 18.42
N LEU A 308 -30.03 11.17 18.33
CA LEU A 308 -31.44 10.86 18.53
C LEU A 308 -31.98 9.91 17.46
N GLN A 309 -31.63 10.13 16.20
CA GLN A 309 -32.00 9.24 15.10
C GLN A 309 -31.46 7.83 15.34
N THR A 310 -30.21 7.73 15.78
CA THR A 310 -29.58 6.44 16.12
C THR A 310 -30.32 5.77 17.28
N LEU A 311 -30.63 6.48 18.36
CA LEU A 311 -31.41 5.94 19.49
C LEU A 311 -32.81 5.50 19.06
N GLN A 312 -33.49 6.27 18.22
CA GLN A 312 -34.81 5.92 17.67
C GLN A 312 -34.79 4.68 16.79
N TRP A 313 -33.70 4.50 16.06
CA TRP A 313 -33.52 3.37 15.15
C TRP A 313 -33.19 2.08 15.92
N LEU A 314 -32.52 2.16 17.08
CA LEU A 314 -32.10 0.99 17.84
C LEU A 314 -33.25 0.17 18.40
N ASN A 315 -33.09 -1.15 18.34
CA ASN A 315 -33.91 -2.12 19.05
C ASN A 315 -33.03 -3.32 19.45
N THR A 316 -33.57 -4.20 20.30
CA THR A 316 -32.83 -5.37 20.80
C THR A 316 -32.31 -6.29 19.69
N GLU A 317 -33.09 -6.50 18.61
CA GLU A 317 -32.69 -7.32 17.46
C GLU A 317 -31.46 -6.74 16.74
N LYS A 318 -31.43 -5.43 16.49
CA LYS A 318 -30.32 -4.73 15.85
C LYS A 318 -29.05 -4.76 16.69
N CYS A 319 -29.17 -4.61 18.01
CA CYS A 319 -28.03 -4.71 18.92
C CYS A 319 -27.41 -6.11 18.88
N LEU A 320 -28.24 -7.15 18.94
CA LEU A 320 -27.79 -8.54 18.83
C LEU A 320 -27.16 -8.83 17.46
N GLN A 321 -27.79 -8.36 16.38
CA GLN A 321 -27.27 -8.52 15.02
C GLN A 321 -25.91 -7.84 14.83
N LEU A 322 -25.71 -6.65 15.40
CA LEU A 322 -24.43 -5.93 15.37
C LEU A 322 -23.31 -6.74 16.03
N ALA A 323 -23.62 -7.43 17.13
CA ALA A 323 -22.65 -8.27 17.82
C ALA A 323 -22.27 -9.52 17.00
N MET A 324 -23.25 -10.17 16.36
CA MET A 324 -22.98 -11.30 15.45
C MET A 324 -22.15 -10.88 14.23
N LEU A 325 -22.39 -9.68 13.68
CA LEU A 325 -21.55 -9.10 12.62
C LEU A 325 -20.13 -8.80 13.12
N GLY A 326 -19.99 -8.35 14.36
CA GLY A 326 -18.70 -8.20 15.02
C GLY A 326 -17.95 -9.53 15.14
N ASP A 327 -18.62 -10.61 15.53
CA ASP A 327 -18.00 -11.95 15.59
C ASP A 327 -17.54 -12.42 14.20
N ALA A 328 -18.37 -12.25 13.16
CA ALA A 328 -17.98 -12.55 11.79
C ALA A 328 -16.77 -11.71 11.34
N ALA A 329 -16.75 -10.42 11.67
CA ALA A 329 -15.65 -9.52 11.35
C ALA A 329 -14.34 -9.92 12.05
N LEU A 330 -14.42 -10.42 13.28
CA LEU A 330 -13.25 -10.89 14.01
C LEU A 330 -12.69 -12.21 13.47
N GLU A 331 -13.50 -13.08 12.89
CA GLU A 331 -13.02 -14.30 12.23
C GLU A 331 -12.38 -14.00 10.86
N VAL A 332 -12.94 -13.06 10.09
CA VAL A 332 -12.27 -12.57 8.88
C VAL A 332 -10.95 -11.88 9.25
N GLN A 333 -10.95 -11.08 10.31
CA GLN A 333 -9.75 -10.41 10.81
C GLN A 333 -8.64 -11.39 11.16
N ARG A 334 -8.99 -12.50 11.81
CA ARG A 334 -8.03 -13.56 12.12
C ARG A 334 -7.39 -14.13 10.86
N LEU A 335 -8.17 -14.35 9.80
CA LEU A 335 -7.68 -14.85 8.52
C LEU A 335 -6.78 -13.81 7.81
N VAL A 336 -7.12 -12.52 7.92
CA VAL A 336 -6.27 -11.40 7.46
C VAL A 336 -4.95 -11.38 8.21
N GLU A 337 -4.97 -11.49 9.55
CA GLU A 337 -3.77 -11.53 10.37
C GLU A 337 -2.87 -12.72 10.06
N ILE A 338 -3.45 -13.87 9.72
CA ILE A 338 -2.74 -15.07 9.25
C ILE A 338 -2.07 -14.79 7.89
N ALA A 339 -2.82 -14.24 6.92
CA ALA A 339 -2.28 -13.86 5.62
C ALA A 339 -1.19 -12.76 5.72
N ASP A 340 -1.27 -11.91 6.74
CA ASP A 340 -0.29 -10.86 7.03
C ASP A 340 0.94 -11.36 7.80
N GLN A 341 0.85 -12.48 8.50
CA GLN A 341 2.01 -13.04 9.20
C GLN A 341 2.92 -13.74 8.20
N ASN A 342 4.00 -13.05 7.80
CA ASN A 342 5.07 -13.54 6.91
C ASN A 342 5.76 -14.85 7.37
N GLU A 343 5.38 -15.39 8.52
CA GLU A 343 5.88 -16.63 9.08
C GLU A 343 4.99 -17.84 8.75
N GLU A 344 3.73 -17.64 8.35
CA GLU A 344 2.86 -18.75 7.96
C GLU A 344 2.98 -19.05 6.47
N ASP A 345 3.52 -20.23 6.20
CA ASP A 345 3.75 -20.75 4.86
C ASP A 345 2.42 -20.80 4.07
N ILE A 346 2.45 -20.46 2.79
CA ILE A 346 1.33 -20.67 1.84
C ILE A 346 0.76 -22.10 1.89
N ILE A 347 1.61 -23.04 2.31
CA ILE A 347 1.31 -24.44 2.55
C ILE A 347 0.13 -24.61 3.53
N GLU A 348 0.05 -23.77 4.58
CA GLU A 348 -0.97 -23.88 5.61
C GLU A 348 -2.23 -23.03 5.32
N PHE A 349 -2.11 -21.99 4.49
CA PHE A 349 -3.19 -21.04 4.21
C PHE A 349 -4.51 -21.70 3.76
N PRO A 350 -4.53 -22.71 2.85
CA PRO A 350 -5.77 -23.39 2.48
C PRO A 350 -6.51 -24.04 3.66
N PHE A 351 -5.78 -24.47 4.70
CA PHE A 351 -6.38 -25.02 5.90
C PHE A 351 -6.93 -23.95 6.84
N HIS A 352 -6.32 -22.75 6.86
CA HIS A 352 -6.89 -21.61 7.58
C HIS A 352 -8.20 -21.14 6.95
N VAL A 353 -8.29 -21.15 5.61
CA VAL A 353 -9.55 -20.90 4.89
C VAL A 353 -10.59 -21.97 5.22
N GLN A 354 -10.21 -23.25 5.24
CA GLN A 354 -11.12 -24.34 5.63
C GLN A 354 -11.57 -24.23 7.09
N HIS A 355 -10.67 -23.89 8.00
CA HIS A 355 -10.98 -23.66 9.42
C HIS A 355 -11.95 -22.50 9.60
N PHE A 356 -11.72 -21.38 8.92
CA PHE A 356 -12.63 -20.23 8.89
C PHE A 356 -14.05 -20.65 8.48
N ARG A 357 -14.19 -21.47 7.42
CA ARG A 357 -15.50 -22.01 6.99
C ARG A 357 -16.19 -22.83 8.08
N GLN A 358 -15.43 -23.67 8.78
CA GLN A 358 -15.96 -24.49 9.87
C GLN A 358 -16.40 -23.62 11.05
N VAL A 359 -15.61 -22.60 11.40
CA VAL A 359 -15.91 -21.67 12.50
C VAL A 359 -17.20 -20.91 12.22
N ILE A 360 -17.33 -20.24 11.07
CA ILE A 360 -18.54 -19.45 10.76
C ILE A 360 -19.79 -20.34 10.65
N SER A 361 -19.63 -21.58 10.16
CA SER A 361 -20.71 -22.56 10.11
C SER A 361 -21.16 -22.95 11.52
N LYS A 362 -20.24 -23.30 12.42
CA LYS A 362 -20.58 -23.63 13.81
C LYS A 362 -21.18 -22.44 14.56
N LEU A 363 -20.59 -21.25 14.41
CA LEU A 363 -21.08 -20.05 15.10
C LEU A 363 -22.51 -19.69 14.69
N PHE A 364 -22.83 -19.71 13.39
CA PHE A 364 -24.07 -19.12 12.89
C PHE A 364 -25.10 -20.13 12.37
N LEU A 365 -24.70 -21.28 11.83
CA LEU A 365 -25.65 -22.32 11.40
C LEU A 365 -26.05 -23.23 12.57
N GLU A 366 -25.10 -23.57 13.44
CA GLU A 366 -25.36 -24.35 14.66
C GLU A 366 -25.73 -23.46 15.86
N GLY A 367 -25.65 -22.13 15.71
CA GLY A 367 -26.04 -21.16 16.74
C GLY A 367 -25.07 -21.07 17.91
N MET A 368 -23.84 -21.57 17.76
CA MET A 368 -22.84 -21.58 18.85
C MET A 368 -22.47 -20.17 19.34
N CYS A 369 -22.63 -19.12 18.52
CA CYS A 369 -22.41 -17.73 18.94
C CYS A 369 -23.29 -17.30 20.14
N LEU A 370 -24.39 -18.00 20.41
CA LEU A 370 -25.25 -17.72 21.57
C LEU A 370 -24.72 -18.33 22.88
N GLN A 371 -23.77 -19.27 22.80
CA GLN A 371 -23.33 -20.09 23.92
C GLN A 371 -21.84 -19.90 24.23
N VAL A 372 -21.00 -19.71 23.21
CA VAL A 372 -19.55 -19.56 23.39
C VAL A 372 -19.19 -18.11 23.73
N PRO A 373 -18.22 -17.86 24.62
CA PRO A 373 -17.70 -16.53 24.88
C PRO A 373 -17.25 -15.83 23.59
N CYS A 374 -18.01 -14.83 23.17
CA CYS A 374 -17.82 -14.03 21.96
C CYS A 374 -18.60 -12.70 22.09
N LEU A 375 -18.52 -11.81 21.09
CA LEU A 375 -19.21 -10.51 21.13
C LEU A 375 -20.72 -10.68 21.25
N THR A 376 -21.30 -11.68 20.61
CA THR A 376 -22.73 -12.01 20.73
C THR A 376 -23.11 -12.27 22.19
N THR A 377 -22.36 -13.10 22.93
CA THR A 377 -22.63 -13.33 24.36
C THR A 377 -22.40 -12.11 25.23
N VAL A 378 -21.40 -11.27 24.92
CA VAL A 378 -21.18 -9.99 25.62
C VAL A 378 -22.38 -9.06 25.43
N MET A 379 -22.90 -8.96 24.22
CA MET A 379 -24.10 -8.15 23.94
C MET A 379 -25.34 -8.73 24.62
N LEU A 380 -25.50 -10.07 24.65
CA LEU A 380 -26.60 -10.71 25.36
C LEU A 380 -26.59 -10.34 26.85
N GLN A 381 -25.44 -10.45 27.53
CA GLN A 381 -25.27 -10.03 28.93
C GLN A 381 -25.63 -8.55 29.13
N GLN A 382 -25.19 -7.69 28.20
CA GLN A 382 -25.53 -6.27 28.25
C GLN A 382 -27.02 -5.98 27.99
N LEU A 383 -27.75 -6.88 27.34
CA LEU A 383 -29.18 -6.75 27.05
C LEU A 383 -30.08 -7.44 28.06
N GLU A 384 -29.55 -8.20 29.03
CA GLU A 384 -30.34 -8.82 30.10
C GLU A 384 -31.16 -7.79 30.90
N SER A 385 -30.56 -6.62 31.16
CA SER A 385 -31.25 -5.52 31.84
C SER A 385 -31.95 -4.59 30.84
N LYS A 386 -33.26 -4.40 31.05
CA LYS A 386 -34.07 -3.44 30.29
C LYS A 386 -33.59 -2.01 30.54
N LYS A 387 -33.22 -1.31 29.47
CA LYS A 387 -32.79 0.10 29.47
C LYS A 387 -33.82 0.92 28.72
N THR A 388 -34.31 1.99 29.32
CA THR A 388 -35.33 2.85 28.71
C THR A 388 -34.79 4.27 28.58
N PHE A 389 -34.88 4.82 27.38
CA PHE A 389 -34.48 6.17 27.03
C PHE A 389 -35.72 6.99 26.69
N LEU A 390 -35.86 8.17 27.29
CA LEU A 390 -36.90 9.12 26.93
C LEU A 390 -36.37 10.04 25.84
N LEU A 391 -37.00 10.04 24.68
CA LEU A 391 -36.64 10.91 23.56
C LEU A 391 -37.38 12.25 23.66
N PRO A 392 -36.86 13.31 23.01
CA PRO A 392 -37.60 14.53 22.78
C PRO A 392 -38.96 14.20 22.13
N GLN A 393 -40.03 14.88 22.56
CA GLN A 393 -41.45 14.60 22.22
C GLN A 393 -42.14 13.50 23.06
N GLY A 394 -41.48 12.98 24.11
CA GLY A 394 -42.12 12.08 25.08
C GLY A 394 -42.23 10.61 24.63
N ARG A 395 -41.56 10.24 23.53
CA ARG A 395 -41.48 8.85 23.06
C ARG A 395 -40.41 8.09 23.85
N ALA A 396 -40.74 6.93 24.39
CA ALA A 396 -39.77 6.05 25.05
C ALA A 396 -39.24 4.98 24.10
N VAL A 397 -37.94 4.72 24.14
CA VAL A 397 -37.29 3.57 23.49
C VAL A 397 -36.73 2.66 24.57
N SER A 398 -37.08 1.38 24.52
CA SER A 398 -36.54 0.37 25.43
C SER A 398 -35.67 -0.65 24.70
N LEU A 399 -34.52 -0.98 25.28
CA LEU A 399 -33.57 -1.98 24.81
C LEU A 399 -33.37 -3.05 25.88
N GLY A 400 -33.31 -4.33 25.49
CA GLY A 400 -33.09 -5.43 26.43
C GLY A 400 -34.29 -5.78 27.31
N GLY A 401 -34.05 -6.61 28.33
CA GLY A 401 -35.07 -7.31 29.11
C GLY A 401 -35.22 -8.76 28.65
N ASP A 402 -36.43 -9.32 28.78
CA ASP A 402 -36.71 -10.69 28.32
C ASP A 402 -36.51 -10.80 26.80
N MET A 403 -35.44 -11.49 26.41
CA MET A 403 -35.09 -11.70 25.01
C MET A 403 -35.99 -12.78 24.42
N GLU A 404 -36.90 -12.38 23.52
CA GLU A 404 -37.72 -13.34 22.78
C GLU A 404 -36.83 -14.28 21.94
N GLU A 405 -37.08 -15.59 22.01
CA GLU A 405 -36.39 -16.58 21.18
C GLU A 405 -36.55 -16.30 19.68
N ARG A 406 -37.68 -15.70 19.28
CA ARG A 406 -37.91 -15.22 17.92
C ARG A 406 -36.83 -14.25 17.44
N VAL A 407 -36.34 -13.36 18.30
CA VAL A 407 -35.28 -12.39 17.96
C VAL A 407 -33.98 -13.13 17.67
N LYS A 408 -33.60 -14.10 18.52
CA LYS A 408 -32.40 -14.93 18.31
C LYS A 408 -32.50 -15.72 17.00
N SER A 409 -33.64 -16.39 16.75
CA SER A 409 -33.87 -17.14 15.51
C SER A 409 -33.85 -16.24 14.27
N SER A 410 -34.37 -15.01 14.37
CA SER A 410 -34.37 -14.04 13.28
C SER A 410 -32.95 -13.60 12.92
N CYS A 411 -32.12 -13.26 13.92
CA CYS A 411 -30.72 -12.90 13.70
C CYS A 411 -29.90 -14.07 13.14
N LEU A 412 -30.05 -15.28 13.70
CA LEU A 412 -29.36 -16.47 13.22
C LEU A 412 -29.69 -16.76 11.76
N ARG A 413 -30.97 -16.68 11.37
CA ARG A 413 -31.38 -16.87 9.97
C ARG A 413 -30.71 -15.90 9.00
N ARG A 414 -30.56 -14.61 9.37
CA ARG A 414 -29.81 -13.65 8.54
C ARG A 414 -28.32 -13.98 8.50
N MET A 415 -27.76 -14.43 9.61
CA MET A 415 -26.37 -14.91 9.63
C MET A 415 -26.18 -16.19 8.80
N SER A 416 -27.19 -17.07 8.68
CA SER A 416 -27.15 -18.21 7.77
C SER A 416 -27.05 -17.75 6.31
N THR A 417 -27.80 -16.70 5.92
CA THR A 417 -27.66 -16.06 4.60
C THR A 417 -26.27 -15.46 4.40
N TYR A 418 -25.73 -14.78 5.42
CA TYR A 418 -24.36 -14.26 5.39
C TYR A 418 -23.34 -15.38 5.17
N VAL A 419 -23.44 -16.50 5.89
CA VAL A 419 -22.54 -17.65 5.74
C VAL A 419 -22.63 -18.22 4.32
N ALA A 420 -23.84 -18.43 3.79
CA ALA A 420 -24.04 -18.94 2.44
C ALA A 420 -23.39 -18.04 1.37
N LEU A 421 -23.55 -16.71 1.47
CA LEU A 421 -22.88 -15.77 0.58
C LEU A 421 -21.36 -15.78 0.76
N THR A 422 -20.88 -15.82 2.00
CA THR A 422 -19.45 -15.90 2.30
C THR A 422 -18.82 -17.14 1.69
N GLU A 423 -19.50 -18.30 1.72
CA GLU A 423 -19.03 -19.51 1.05
C GLU A 423 -18.93 -19.36 -0.48
N ARG A 424 -19.82 -18.60 -1.10
CA ARG A 424 -19.75 -18.30 -2.54
C ARG A 424 -18.59 -17.38 -2.88
N VAL A 425 -18.38 -16.34 -2.07
CA VAL A 425 -17.20 -15.46 -2.23
C VAL A 425 -15.91 -16.26 -2.04
N LEU A 426 -15.83 -17.13 -1.03
CA LEU A 426 -14.67 -18.01 -0.82
C LEU A 426 -14.40 -18.93 -2.02
N LYS A 427 -15.44 -19.50 -2.64
CA LYS A 427 -15.27 -20.35 -3.83
C LYS A 427 -14.79 -19.56 -5.05
N ALA A 428 -15.26 -18.32 -5.20
CA ALA A 428 -14.87 -17.45 -6.30
C ALA A 428 -13.44 -16.92 -6.14
N GLU A 429 -13.05 -16.54 -4.91
CA GLU A 429 -11.76 -15.91 -4.61
C GLU A 429 -10.64 -16.92 -4.30
N PHE A 430 -10.96 -18.05 -3.68
CA PHE A 430 -10.01 -19.11 -3.31
C PHE A 430 -10.45 -20.48 -3.86
N PRO A 431 -10.53 -20.64 -5.19
CA PRO A 431 -11.00 -21.87 -5.79
C PRO A 431 -10.06 -23.05 -5.48
N SER A 432 -10.64 -24.22 -5.22
CA SER A 432 -9.86 -25.44 -4.92
C SER A 432 -8.97 -25.91 -6.07
N TYR A 433 -9.26 -25.45 -7.30
CA TYR A 433 -8.48 -25.75 -8.50
C TYR A 433 -7.32 -24.77 -8.73
N GLU A 434 -7.12 -23.79 -7.86
CA GLU A 434 -5.99 -22.86 -7.93
C GLU A 434 -4.68 -23.56 -7.56
N ILE A 435 -3.57 -23.13 -8.17
CA ILE A 435 -2.25 -23.73 -7.91
C ILE A 435 -1.79 -23.48 -6.47
N MET A 436 -2.10 -22.30 -5.93
CA MET A 436 -1.74 -21.93 -4.57
C MET A 436 -2.33 -22.91 -3.55
N ALA A 437 -3.57 -23.35 -3.78
CA ALA A 437 -4.21 -24.37 -2.96
C ALA A 437 -3.53 -25.75 -3.05
N CYS A 438 -2.83 -26.07 -4.15
CA CYS A 438 -2.11 -27.34 -4.30
C CYS A 438 -0.90 -27.44 -3.38
N PHE A 439 -0.28 -26.34 -2.93
CA PHE A 439 0.86 -26.38 -2.01
C PHE A 439 0.52 -26.97 -0.64
N LYS A 440 -0.78 -27.11 -0.31
CA LYS A 440 -1.26 -27.79 0.90
C LYS A 440 -0.70 -29.21 1.08
N VAL A 441 -0.27 -29.87 -0.01
CA VAL A 441 0.37 -31.20 0.03
C VAL A 441 1.66 -31.24 0.83
N PHE A 442 2.33 -30.09 0.99
CA PHE A 442 3.57 -29.98 1.78
C PHE A 442 3.31 -29.80 3.27
N SER A 443 2.05 -29.70 3.72
CA SER A 443 1.75 -29.59 5.15
C SER A 443 2.14 -30.89 5.85
N VAL A 444 2.96 -30.76 6.89
CA VAL A 444 3.45 -31.88 7.71
C VAL A 444 3.13 -31.70 9.19
N LYS A 445 2.38 -30.66 9.55
CA LYS A 445 1.98 -30.36 10.95
C LYS A 445 0.96 -31.36 11.51
N ASP A 446 0.08 -31.88 10.66
CA ASP A 446 -1.00 -32.78 11.07
C ASP A 446 -0.93 -34.12 10.31
N MET A 447 -0.52 -35.17 11.04
CA MET A 447 -0.42 -36.51 10.49
C MET A 447 -1.77 -37.13 10.08
N ALA A 448 -2.86 -36.81 10.77
CA ALA A 448 -4.19 -37.33 10.45
C ALA A 448 -4.66 -36.77 9.10
N ARG A 449 -4.48 -35.47 8.92
CA ARG A 449 -4.74 -34.76 7.65
C ARG A 449 -3.89 -35.29 6.51
N CYS A 450 -2.60 -35.53 6.73
CA CYS A 450 -1.71 -36.13 5.74
C CYS A 450 -2.23 -37.49 5.25
N LYS A 451 -2.69 -38.35 6.18
CA LYS A 451 -3.27 -39.66 5.85
C LYS A 451 -4.56 -39.52 5.05
N GLN A 452 -5.44 -38.62 5.45
CA GLN A 452 -6.71 -38.37 4.76
C GLN A 452 -6.49 -37.93 3.30
N MET A 453 -5.56 -36.99 3.08
CA MET A 453 -5.23 -36.52 1.72
C MET A 453 -4.62 -37.62 0.83
N CYS A 454 -3.90 -38.58 1.41
CA CYS A 454 -3.41 -39.74 0.68
C CYS A 454 -4.54 -40.67 0.28
N GLN A 455 -5.45 -40.96 1.21
CA GLN A 455 -6.57 -41.87 1.00
C GLN A 455 -7.54 -41.36 -0.06
N ASN A 456 -7.78 -40.05 -0.08
CA ASN A 456 -8.71 -39.41 -1.02
C ASN A 456 -8.08 -39.12 -2.40
N GLY A 457 -6.80 -39.44 -2.62
CA GLY A 457 -6.09 -39.16 -3.88
C GLY A 457 -5.73 -37.69 -4.12
N GLU A 458 -6.20 -36.76 -3.27
CA GLU A 458 -5.95 -35.31 -3.39
C GLU A 458 -4.45 -34.97 -3.47
N ARG A 459 -3.60 -35.71 -2.74
CA ARG A 459 -2.16 -35.49 -2.75
C ARG A 459 -1.55 -35.75 -4.13
N ALA A 460 -1.92 -36.86 -4.77
CA ALA A 460 -1.38 -37.22 -6.08
C ALA A 460 -1.84 -36.20 -7.14
N GLN A 461 -3.11 -35.81 -7.12
CA GLN A 461 -3.67 -34.82 -8.04
C GLN A 461 -2.97 -33.45 -7.89
N ALA A 462 -2.76 -32.98 -6.66
CA ALA A 462 -2.10 -31.71 -6.42
C ALA A 462 -0.61 -31.73 -6.84
N LEU A 463 0.11 -32.83 -6.60
CA LEU A 463 1.50 -32.99 -7.09
C LEU A 463 1.57 -33.02 -8.62
N GLN A 464 0.65 -33.73 -9.27
CA GLN A 464 0.57 -33.80 -10.73
C GLN A 464 0.27 -32.41 -11.34
N LYS A 465 -0.63 -31.65 -10.71
CA LYS A 465 -0.98 -30.29 -11.12
C LYS A 465 0.20 -29.33 -10.95
N LEU A 466 0.89 -29.39 -9.81
CA LEU A 466 2.13 -28.63 -9.57
C LEU A 466 3.20 -28.98 -10.61
N ALA A 467 3.39 -30.27 -10.91
CA ALA A 467 4.35 -30.71 -11.90
C ALA A 467 4.04 -30.17 -13.30
N LYS A 468 2.78 -30.25 -13.73
CA LYS A 468 2.31 -29.74 -15.01
C LYS A 468 2.56 -28.24 -15.16
N VAL A 469 2.15 -27.45 -14.17
CA VAL A 469 2.24 -25.98 -14.22
C VAL A 469 3.70 -25.52 -14.17
N ILE A 470 4.51 -26.14 -13.32
CA ILE A 470 5.91 -25.74 -13.11
C ILE A 470 6.80 -26.29 -14.24
N GLY A 471 6.33 -27.27 -15.01
CA GLY A 471 7.07 -27.87 -16.11
C GLY A 471 8.13 -28.87 -15.64
N VAL A 472 7.87 -29.59 -14.54
CA VAL A 472 8.76 -30.65 -14.02
C VAL A 472 8.17 -32.04 -14.26
N ASN A 473 9.02 -33.06 -14.22
CA ASN A 473 8.57 -34.44 -14.37
C ASN A 473 7.73 -34.87 -13.15
N ALA A 474 6.48 -35.27 -13.39
CA ALA A 474 5.52 -35.61 -12.34
C ALA A 474 5.93 -36.86 -11.54
N ASP A 475 6.42 -37.91 -12.22
CA ASP A 475 6.84 -39.15 -11.58
C ASP A 475 8.08 -38.94 -10.71
N ALA A 476 9.04 -38.17 -11.22
CA ALA A 476 10.24 -37.78 -10.49
C ALA A 476 9.90 -36.93 -9.26
N LEU A 477 9.00 -35.96 -9.41
CA LEU A 477 8.50 -35.14 -8.29
C LEU A 477 7.85 -36.02 -7.22
N GLN A 478 6.95 -36.93 -7.61
CA GLN A 478 6.25 -37.80 -6.67
C GLN A 478 7.22 -38.72 -5.92
N HIS A 479 8.19 -39.32 -6.63
CA HIS A 479 9.22 -40.15 -6.03
C HIS A 479 10.10 -39.35 -5.06
N GLN A 480 10.57 -38.17 -5.46
CA GLN A 480 11.38 -37.29 -4.62
C GLN A 480 10.62 -36.81 -3.38
N PHE A 481 9.34 -36.47 -3.54
CA PHE A 481 8.45 -36.08 -2.45
C PHE A 481 8.38 -37.21 -1.40
N GLN A 482 8.02 -38.43 -1.81
CA GLN A 482 7.91 -39.59 -0.92
C GLN A 482 9.24 -39.91 -0.22
N HIS A 483 10.36 -39.77 -0.94
CA HIS A 483 11.68 -40.03 -0.40
C HIS A 483 12.06 -39.09 0.76
N HIS A 484 11.60 -37.83 0.73
CA HIS A 484 11.96 -36.80 1.71
C HIS A 484 10.88 -36.57 2.79
N GLU A 485 9.63 -36.99 2.54
CA GLU A 485 8.48 -36.74 3.42
C GLU A 485 8.73 -37.17 4.88
N SER A 486 9.20 -38.40 5.09
CA SER A 486 9.46 -38.93 6.44
C SER A 486 10.45 -38.08 7.25
N LEU A 487 11.45 -37.49 6.58
CA LEU A 487 12.42 -36.62 7.22
C LEU A 487 11.82 -35.24 7.50
N ALA A 488 11.02 -34.70 6.57
CA ALA A 488 10.30 -33.44 6.79
C ALA A 488 9.34 -33.54 7.98
N ILE A 489 8.53 -34.61 8.06
CA ILE A 489 7.64 -34.86 9.20
C ILE A 489 8.43 -34.91 10.52
N LYS A 490 9.56 -35.65 10.54
CA LYS A 490 10.41 -35.75 11.73
C LYS A 490 10.98 -34.39 12.14
N LEU A 491 11.46 -33.59 11.18
CA LEU A 491 12.05 -32.28 11.44
C LEU A 491 11.00 -31.27 11.92
N CYS A 492 9.78 -31.33 11.40
CA CYS A 492 8.67 -30.52 11.87
C CYS A 492 8.32 -30.86 13.33
N HIS A 493 8.06 -32.12 13.65
CA HIS A 493 7.58 -32.53 14.97
C HIS A 493 8.66 -32.49 16.06
N VAL A 494 9.89 -32.91 15.75
CA VAL A 494 10.99 -32.95 16.73
C VAL A 494 11.70 -31.60 16.83
N GLY A 495 11.80 -30.87 15.70
CA GLY A 495 12.50 -29.59 15.64
C GLY A 495 11.61 -28.36 15.89
N GLY A 496 10.29 -28.53 15.95
CA GLY A 496 9.35 -27.41 16.07
C GLY A 496 9.37 -26.47 14.86
N LEU A 497 9.74 -26.98 13.69
CA LEU A 497 9.89 -26.18 12.46
C LEU A 497 8.55 -26.00 11.74
N SER A 498 8.42 -24.91 10.97
CA SER A 498 7.31 -24.75 10.02
C SER A 498 7.35 -25.85 8.94
N SER A 499 6.25 -26.05 8.23
CA SER A 499 6.17 -27.06 7.17
C SER A 499 7.24 -26.78 6.10
N PHE A 500 7.37 -25.53 5.65
CA PHE A 500 8.38 -25.13 4.67
C PHE A 500 9.80 -25.33 5.17
N GLU A 501 10.13 -24.86 6.38
CA GLU A 501 11.49 -24.96 6.91
C GLU A 501 11.87 -26.44 7.17
N ALA A 502 10.90 -27.27 7.56
CA ALA A 502 11.09 -28.71 7.68
C ALA A 502 11.41 -29.38 6.33
N TRP A 503 10.70 -29.01 5.27
CA TRP A 503 10.98 -29.51 3.90
C TRP A 503 12.33 -29.02 3.37
N LYS A 504 12.63 -27.73 3.56
CA LYS A 504 13.92 -27.14 3.18
C LYS A 504 15.09 -27.85 3.86
N GLN A 505 15.01 -28.07 5.17
CA GLN A 505 16.04 -28.82 5.89
C GLN A 505 16.08 -30.30 5.50
N ALA A 506 14.93 -30.92 5.19
CA ALA A 506 14.89 -32.31 4.75
C ALA A 506 15.64 -32.50 3.42
N VAL A 507 15.47 -31.55 2.49
CA VAL A 507 16.19 -31.54 1.21
C VAL A 507 17.68 -31.25 1.41
N GLN A 508 18.04 -30.27 2.24
CA GLN A 508 19.44 -29.90 2.50
C GLN A 508 20.25 -30.98 3.23
N LYS A 509 19.60 -31.79 4.09
CA LYS A 509 20.28 -32.83 4.88
C LYS A 509 20.59 -34.09 4.10
N ARG A 510 19.91 -34.35 2.98
CA ARG A 510 20.19 -35.52 2.14
C ARG A 510 21.21 -35.17 1.06
N LYS A 511 22.06 -36.15 0.72
CA LYS A 511 23.08 -35.99 -0.35
C LYS A 511 22.47 -36.02 -1.76
N SER A 512 21.23 -36.46 -1.91
CA SER A 512 20.50 -36.42 -3.18
C SER A 512 20.18 -34.97 -3.55
N ASN A 513 20.27 -34.63 -4.85
CA ASN A 513 19.79 -33.34 -5.37
C ASN A 513 18.39 -33.53 -5.99
N PRO A 514 17.28 -33.36 -5.24
CA PRO A 514 15.95 -33.57 -5.76
C PRO A 514 15.49 -32.32 -6.54
N ALA A 515 15.96 -32.19 -7.78
CA ALA A 515 15.80 -31.00 -8.61
C ALA A 515 14.33 -30.59 -8.80
N GLU A 516 13.45 -31.54 -9.10
CA GLU A 516 12.01 -31.33 -9.29
C GLU A 516 11.33 -30.88 -8.00
N LEU A 517 11.66 -31.52 -6.87
CA LEU A 517 11.13 -31.13 -5.56
C LEU A 517 11.62 -29.73 -5.14
N ILE A 518 12.89 -29.41 -5.38
CA ILE A 518 13.46 -28.07 -5.12
C ILE A 518 12.74 -27.04 -5.98
N ALA A 519 12.49 -27.34 -7.25
CA ALA A 519 11.80 -26.43 -8.16
C ALA A 519 10.39 -26.09 -7.67
N VAL A 520 9.66 -27.07 -7.12
CA VAL A 520 8.31 -26.85 -6.57
C VAL A 520 8.36 -26.15 -5.21
N LEU A 521 9.23 -26.59 -4.29
CA LEU A 521 9.38 -25.97 -2.97
C LEU A 521 9.86 -24.52 -3.06
N ALA A 522 10.78 -24.20 -3.97
CA ALA A 522 11.23 -22.82 -4.15
C ALA A 522 10.06 -21.87 -4.50
N ARG A 523 9.08 -22.36 -5.28
CA ARG A 523 7.88 -21.60 -5.67
C ARG A 523 6.85 -21.49 -4.56
N SER A 524 6.74 -22.47 -3.66
CA SER A 524 5.91 -22.30 -2.46
C SER A 524 6.45 -21.18 -1.56
N GLY A 525 7.77 -21.02 -1.46
CA GLY A 525 8.40 -19.90 -0.75
C GLY A 525 8.41 -18.58 -1.53
N GLY A 526 8.44 -18.63 -2.87
CA GLY A 526 8.54 -17.44 -3.73
C GLY A 526 7.19 -16.80 -4.07
N TRP A 527 6.12 -17.59 -4.23
CA TRP A 527 4.82 -17.08 -4.65
C TRP A 527 3.96 -16.54 -3.49
N SER A 528 4.42 -16.61 -2.24
CA SER A 528 3.70 -16.18 -1.03
C SER A 528 3.67 -14.67 -0.77
N ALA A 529 3.88 -13.85 -1.81
CA ALA A 529 4.11 -12.42 -1.67
C ALA A 529 2.84 -11.65 -1.27
N SER A 530 2.66 -11.41 0.04
CA SER A 530 1.67 -10.45 0.57
C SER A 530 2.18 -9.01 0.47
N SER A 531 1.37 -8.08 -0.06
CA SER A 531 1.69 -6.65 -0.20
C SER A 531 1.81 -5.91 1.13
N SER A 532 1.27 -6.44 2.24
CA SER A 532 1.25 -5.74 3.53
C SER A 532 2.61 -5.60 4.21
N THR A 533 3.61 -6.36 3.81
CA THR A 533 4.99 -6.21 4.31
C THR A 533 5.61 -4.91 3.85
N VAL A 534 5.34 -4.55 2.59
CA VAL A 534 5.80 -3.30 1.98
C VAL A 534 5.13 -2.12 2.69
N GLU A 535 3.81 -2.17 2.91
CA GLU A 535 3.08 -1.11 3.63
C GLU A 535 3.56 -0.92 5.07
N ARG A 536 3.73 -2.01 5.83
CA ARG A 536 4.28 -1.95 7.21
C ARG A 536 5.68 -1.41 7.22
N GLY A 537 6.47 -1.84 6.24
CA GLY A 537 7.81 -1.37 6.01
C GLY A 537 7.88 0.14 5.80
N PHE A 538 7.09 0.67 4.88
CA PHE A 538 6.98 2.11 4.64
C PHE A 538 6.41 2.85 5.83
N ALA A 539 5.41 2.30 6.52
CA ALA A 539 4.86 2.90 7.74
C ALA A 539 5.91 2.97 8.86
N HIS A 540 6.75 1.94 9.01
CA HIS A 540 7.84 1.91 9.99
C HIS A 540 8.96 2.88 9.62
N ALA A 541 9.29 3.00 8.34
CA ALA A 541 10.25 3.97 7.83
C ALA A 541 9.76 5.42 8.04
N LYS A 542 8.49 5.68 7.71
CA LYS A 542 7.82 6.97 7.94
C LYS A 542 7.73 7.32 9.42
N ALA A 543 7.40 6.36 10.28
CA ALA A 543 7.43 6.54 11.74
C ALA A 543 8.85 6.82 12.26
N SER A 544 9.89 6.27 11.60
CA SER A 544 11.29 6.50 11.94
C SER A 544 11.83 7.85 11.43
N ALA A 545 11.22 8.44 10.41
CA ALA A 545 11.53 9.76 9.88
C ALA A 545 10.99 10.91 10.77
N GLY A 546 9.95 10.62 11.58
CA GLY A 546 9.25 11.57 12.43
C GLY A 546 8.22 12.40 11.63
N ASP A 547 7.04 12.60 12.21
CA ASP A 547 5.97 13.39 11.58
C ASP A 547 6.44 14.83 11.32
N GLY A 548 6.50 15.24 10.05
CA GLY A 548 6.62 16.66 9.68
C GLY A 548 7.89 17.11 8.94
N LYS A 549 8.73 16.22 8.41
CA LYS A 549 9.82 16.62 7.50
C LYS A 549 9.44 16.29 6.05
N SER A 550 9.13 17.34 5.29
CA SER A 550 8.69 17.28 3.91
C SER A 550 9.82 16.95 2.92
N GLN A 551 9.58 15.92 2.11
CA GLN A 551 9.54 15.90 0.64
C GLN A 551 10.63 16.49 -0.27
N ASP A 552 11.69 17.16 0.18
CA ASP A 552 12.69 17.68 -0.78
C ASP A 552 14.13 17.28 -0.41
N GLU A 553 14.80 16.63 -1.38
CA GLU A 553 16.24 16.39 -1.55
C GLU A 553 16.96 15.17 -0.93
N ASN A 554 16.35 14.27 -0.13
CA ASN A 554 17.09 13.10 0.43
C ASN A 554 16.34 11.74 0.34
N LEU A 555 15.79 11.39 -0.84
CA LEU A 555 15.10 10.11 -1.05
C LEU A 555 16.04 8.89 -0.87
N ASP A 556 17.33 9.02 -1.21
CA ASP A 556 18.31 7.92 -1.13
C ASP A 556 18.60 7.48 0.32
N ASP A 557 18.58 8.43 1.27
CA ASP A 557 18.81 8.16 2.71
C ASP A 557 17.66 7.37 3.35
N GLU A 558 16.42 7.58 2.88
CA GLU A 558 15.24 6.87 3.36
C GLU A 558 15.24 5.41 2.88
N HIS A 559 15.73 5.16 1.67
CA HIS A 559 15.81 3.81 1.08
C HIS A 559 16.80 2.90 1.83
N ASP A 560 18.00 3.38 2.18
CA ASP A 560 18.95 2.57 2.95
C ASP A 560 18.45 2.26 4.38
N CYS A 561 17.74 3.22 5.00
CA CYS A 561 17.07 3.00 6.29
C CYS A 561 15.96 1.94 6.20
N VAL A 562 15.19 1.93 5.11
CA VAL A 562 14.17 0.92 4.81
C VAL A 562 14.79 -0.47 4.71
N VAL A 563 15.82 -0.66 3.89
CA VAL A 563 16.52 -1.95 3.71
C VAL A 563 17.02 -2.49 5.06
N LEU A 564 17.65 -1.65 5.88
CA LEU A 564 18.19 -2.07 7.19
C LEU A 564 17.10 -2.38 8.23
N ALA A 565 15.95 -1.69 8.15
CA ALA A 565 14.83 -1.93 9.06
C ALA A 565 14.05 -3.20 8.71
N GLN A 566 13.87 -3.50 7.41
CA GLN A 566 12.96 -4.55 6.94
C GLN A 566 13.68 -5.86 6.58
N ASP A 567 14.79 -5.79 5.84
CA ASP A 567 15.41 -7.00 5.29
C ASP A 567 16.48 -7.58 6.20
N VAL A 568 17.17 -6.69 6.91
CA VAL A 568 18.37 -7.03 7.67
C VAL A 568 18.01 -7.39 9.12
N ARG A 569 17.35 -6.49 9.87
CA ARG A 569 17.11 -6.68 11.30
C ARG A 569 16.21 -7.86 11.69
N PRO A 570 15.07 -8.11 11.01
CA PRO A 570 14.16 -9.19 11.41
C PRO A 570 14.78 -10.59 11.30
N LYS A 571 15.81 -10.76 10.46
CA LYS A 571 16.43 -12.07 10.15
C LYS A 571 17.87 -12.20 10.65
N LEU A 572 18.32 -11.30 11.53
CA LEU A 572 19.73 -11.19 11.90
C LEU A 572 20.11 -12.22 12.97
N SER A 573 20.79 -13.30 12.56
CA SER A 573 21.53 -14.15 13.51
C SER A 573 22.87 -13.50 13.86
N SER A 574 23.45 -13.85 15.02
CA SER A 574 24.75 -13.32 15.46
C SER A 574 25.87 -13.58 14.47
N THR A 575 25.80 -14.69 13.71
CA THR A 575 26.75 -15.01 12.64
C THR A 575 26.53 -14.13 11.42
N THR A 576 25.28 -13.94 11.00
CA THR A 576 24.92 -13.12 9.82
C THR A 576 25.25 -11.65 10.05
N GLU A 577 25.02 -11.15 11.28
CA GLU A 577 25.41 -9.82 11.73
C GLU A 577 26.91 -9.57 11.50
N LYS A 578 27.76 -10.52 11.96
CA LYS A 578 29.22 -10.38 11.85
C LYS A 578 29.70 -10.34 10.41
N VAL A 579 29.13 -11.19 9.55
CA VAL A 579 29.48 -11.23 8.11
C VAL A 579 29.09 -9.90 7.46
N LEU A 580 27.86 -9.44 7.66
CA LEU A 580 27.37 -8.19 7.10
C LEU A 580 28.21 -6.98 7.54
N ILE A 581 28.54 -6.90 8.83
CA ILE A 581 29.40 -5.82 9.36
C ILE A 581 30.81 -5.90 8.76
N GLY A 582 31.36 -7.11 8.58
CA GLY A 582 32.64 -7.33 7.93
C GLY A 582 32.67 -6.79 6.50
N ASP A 583 31.64 -7.11 5.72
CA ASP A 583 31.49 -6.68 4.33
C ASP A 583 31.26 -5.16 4.23
N ALA A 584 30.42 -4.59 5.10
CA ALA A 584 30.20 -3.14 5.17
C ALA A 584 31.48 -2.38 5.53
N ALA A 585 32.30 -2.93 6.43
CA ALA A 585 33.60 -2.37 6.77
C ALA A 585 34.59 -2.45 5.58
N ALA A 586 34.54 -3.51 4.78
CA ALA A 586 35.34 -3.62 3.55
C ALA A 586 34.92 -2.55 2.51
N ILE A 587 33.61 -2.35 2.32
CA ILE A 587 33.07 -1.29 1.46
C ILE A 587 33.52 0.08 1.95
N TRP A 588 33.39 0.36 3.25
CA TRP A 588 33.85 1.60 3.86
C TRP A 588 35.31 1.91 3.52
N ARG A 589 36.20 0.92 3.70
CA ARG A 589 37.65 1.06 3.40
C ARG A 589 37.89 1.42 1.94
N SER A 590 37.10 0.86 1.02
CA SER A 590 37.24 1.13 -0.41
C SER A 590 36.75 2.53 -0.81
N VAL A 591 35.72 3.06 -0.14
CA VAL A 591 35.03 4.29 -0.57
C VAL A 591 35.53 5.56 0.13
N CYS A 592 35.65 5.53 1.47
CA CYS A 592 35.80 6.74 2.28
C CYS A 592 37.22 6.98 2.81
N GLY A 593 38.13 6.04 2.60
CA GLY A 593 39.38 6.03 3.35
C GLY A 593 39.16 5.94 4.86
N ARG A 594 40.18 6.24 5.66
CA ARG A 594 40.17 6.00 7.12
C ARG A 594 39.55 7.18 7.87
N ALA A 595 38.57 6.89 8.73
CA ALA A 595 37.82 7.87 9.51
C ALA A 595 38.21 7.82 10.99
N ARG A 596 38.01 8.94 11.70
CA ARG A 596 38.37 9.10 13.12
C ARG A 596 37.34 8.42 14.03
N SER A 597 37.85 7.80 15.09
CA SER A 597 37.11 7.22 16.21
C SER A 597 36.81 8.30 17.27
N SER A 598 35.59 8.30 17.82
CA SER A 598 35.28 9.12 18.99
C SER A 598 34.14 8.55 19.84
N GLY A 599 34.42 8.29 21.12
CA GLY A 599 33.55 8.63 22.25
C GLY A 599 32.50 7.61 22.73
N GLN A 600 32.55 7.29 24.02
CA GLN A 600 31.79 6.25 24.76
C GLN A 600 30.28 6.49 24.97
N SER A 601 29.56 5.37 25.14
CA SER A 601 28.09 5.21 25.29
C SER A 601 27.55 5.49 26.70
N ARG A 602 26.26 5.91 26.78
CA ARG A 602 25.47 6.06 28.02
C ARG A 602 24.16 5.24 27.91
N GLN A 603 23.93 4.33 28.86
CA GLN A 603 22.78 3.41 28.90
C GLN A 603 21.43 4.07 29.22
N LYS A 604 20.34 3.53 28.64
CA LYS A 604 18.93 3.80 29.01
C LYS A 604 18.26 2.59 29.67
N ARG A 605 17.28 2.88 30.54
CA ARG A 605 16.52 1.97 31.42
C ARG A 605 15.42 1.15 30.70
N PRO A 606 14.99 0.00 31.26
CA PRO A 606 13.97 -0.86 30.67
C PRO A 606 12.53 -0.40 30.97
N HIS A 607 11.60 -0.79 30.08
CA HIS A 607 10.17 -0.53 30.19
C HIS A 607 9.44 -1.71 30.88
N CYS A 608 8.40 -1.40 31.68
CA CYS A 608 7.65 -2.36 32.48
C CYS A 608 6.51 -3.02 31.69
N GLN A 609 6.22 -4.29 31.99
CA GLN A 609 5.21 -5.13 31.32
C GLN A 609 3.76 -4.79 31.72
N LYS A 610 2.81 -5.10 30.82
CA LYS A 610 1.37 -4.78 30.93
C LYS A 610 0.52 -5.90 31.55
N ARG A 611 -0.52 -5.47 32.26
CA ARG A 611 -1.75 -6.21 32.63
C ARG A 611 -2.66 -6.47 31.41
N GLU A 612 -3.63 -7.37 31.60
CA GLU A 612 -4.61 -7.91 30.65
C GLU A 612 -5.15 -6.86 29.65
N SER A 613 -5.05 -7.20 28.36
CA SER A 613 -5.15 -6.29 27.20
C SER A 613 -6.22 -6.77 26.22
N GLU A 614 -6.64 -5.91 25.27
CA GLU A 614 -7.50 -6.25 24.11
C GLU A 614 -7.03 -7.54 23.41
N THR A 615 -5.72 -7.70 23.29
CA THR A 615 -5.05 -8.91 22.82
C THR A 615 -5.35 -10.16 23.66
N GLY A 616 -5.44 -10.03 25.00
CA GLY A 616 -5.80 -11.13 25.89
C GLY A 616 -7.24 -11.61 25.71
N PHE A 617 -8.19 -10.68 25.49
CA PHE A 617 -9.57 -11.04 25.16
C PHE A 617 -9.66 -11.80 23.83
N LEU A 618 -8.98 -11.30 22.79
CA LEU A 618 -8.96 -11.95 21.47
C LEU A 618 -8.37 -13.36 21.53
N GLN A 619 -7.27 -13.55 22.27
CA GLN A 619 -6.62 -14.85 22.45
C GLN A 619 -7.50 -15.84 23.24
N ALA A 620 -8.14 -15.38 24.32
CA ALA A 620 -9.05 -16.21 25.11
C ALA A 620 -10.28 -16.64 24.28
N ARG A 621 -10.86 -15.73 23.49
CA ARG A 621 -11.96 -16.02 22.56
C ARG A 621 -11.54 -17.10 21.56
N ALA A 622 -10.44 -16.88 20.85
CA ALA A 622 -9.95 -17.80 19.82
C ALA A 622 -9.72 -19.21 20.36
N ALA A 623 -9.09 -19.34 21.54
CA ALA A 623 -8.84 -20.62 22.17
C ALA A 623 -10.14 -21.41 22.49
N ILE A 624 -11.22 -20.72 22.84
CA ILE A 624 -12.51 -21.36 23.16
C ILE A 624 -13.27 -21.73 21.89
N VAL A 625 -13.30 -20.82 20.91
CA VAL A 625 -13.91 -21.08 19.59
C VAL A 625 -13.24 -22.30 18.94
N ASP A 626 -11.91 -22.34 18.92
CA ASP A 626 -11.16 -23.45 18.32
C ASP A 626 -11.44 -24.79 19.02
N LYS A 627 -11.46 -24.81 20.36
CA LYS A 627 -11.83 -26.01 21.13
C LYS A 627 -13.25 -26.50 20.80
N THR A 628 -14.17 -25.58 20.55
CA THR A 628 -15.55 -25.88 20.20
C THR A 628 -15.66 -26.43 18.78
N VAL A 629 -14.79 -25.98 17.87
CA VAL A 629 -14.68 -26.54 16.51
C VAL A 629 -14.12 -27.95 16.53
N SER A 630 -13.16 -28.25 17.41
CA SER A 630 -12.58 -29.59 17.54
C SER A 630 -13.44 -30.61 18.30
N ALA A 631 -14.48 -30.18 19.02
CA ALA A 631 -15.39 -31.08 19.74
C ALA A 631 -16.38 -31.80 18.80
N ASP A 632 -16.63 -33.09 19.08
CA ASP A 632 -17.56 -33.94 18.32
C ASP A 632 -18.99 -33.36 18.35
N PRO A 633 -19.78 -33.51 17.26
CA PRO A 633 -21.14 -32.95 17.13
C PRO A 633 -22.15 -33.42 18.21
N GLY A 634 -21.79 -34.41 19.03
CA GLY A 634 -22.65 -35.01 20.06
C GLY A 634 -22.45 -34.47 21.47
N ALA A 635 -21.41 -33.68 21.75
CA ALA A 635 -21.04 -33.31 23.13
C ALA A 635 -21.68 -32.00 23.64
N ILE A 636 -22.32 -31.22 22.76
CA ILE A 636 -22.89 -29.91 23.08
C ILE A 636 -24.39 -29.95 22.76
N GLY A 637 -25.22 -29.49 23.69
CA GLY A 637 -26.68 -29.62 23.63
C GLY A 637 -27.26 -29.18 22.27
N ARG A 638 -28.01 -30.09 21.63
CA ARG A 638 -28.61 -29.86 20.30
C ARG A 638 -29.58 -28.67 20.36
N LEU A 639 -29.21 -27.56 19.74
CA LEU A 639 -30.16 -26.56 19.27
C LEU A 639 -30.90 -27.09 18.02
N PRO A 640 -32.13 -26.63 17.74
CA PRO A 640 -32.83 -27.03 16.53
C PRO A 640 -31.98 -26.64 15.31
N LYS A 641 -31.72 -27.61 14.43
CA LYS A 641 -31.08 -27.36 13.13
C LYS A 641 -31.92 -26.34 12.38
N THR A 642 -31.50 -25.08 12.35
CA THR A 642 -32.11 -24.07 11.50
C THR A 642 -31.60 -24.28 10.07
N ILE A 643 -32.37 -25.09 9.33
CA ILE A 643 -32.34 -25.29 7.86
C ILE A 643 -31.15 -26.14 7.38
N THR A 644 -31.47 -27.26 6.73
CA THR A 644 -30.55 -28.37 6.42
C THR A 644 -29.86 -28.27 5.06
N SER A 645 -30.14 -27.25 4.24
CA SER A 645 -29.48 -27.09 2.95
C SER A 645 -29.38 -25.63 2.52
N VAL A 646 -28.19 -25.24 2.04
CA VAL A 646 -27.93 -23.95 1.37
C VAL A 646 -28.90 -23.74 0.21
N ASP A 647 -29.36 -24.80 -0.45
CA ASP A 647 -30.26 -24.74 -1.61
C ASP A 647 -31.73 -24.49 -1.25
N GLU A 648 -32.19 -24.88 -0.05
CA GLU A 648 -33.55 -24.57 0.41
C GLU A 648 -33.69 -23.08 0.81
N MET A 649 -32.59 -22.46 1.28
CA MET A 649 -32.56 -21.02 1.56
C MET A 649 -32.65 -20.16 0.30
N LEU A 650 -32.18 -20.66 -0.86
CA LEU A 650 -32.19 -19.96 -2.14
C LEU A 650 -33.62 -19.59 -2.61
N ASN A 651 -34.63 -20.34 -2.18
CA ASN A 651 -36.04 -20.11 -2.53
C ASN A 651 -36.68 -18.91 -1.81
N SER A 652 -35.98 -18.28 -0.86
CA SER A 652 -36.45 -17.12 -0.09
C SER A 652 -35.66 -15.82 -0.34
N LEU A 653 -34.79 -15.83 -1.36
CA LEU A 653 -33.83 -14.75 -1.61
C LEU A 653 -34.47 -13.51 -2.24
N THR A 654 -34.00 -12.34 -1.80
CA THR A 654 -34.30 -11.07 -2.44
C THR A 654 -33.57 -10.95 -3.78
N PRO A 655 -34.03 -10.07 -4.70
CA PRO A 655 -33.36 -9.81 -5.97
C PRO A 655 -31.88 -9.40 -5.82
N GLU A 656 -31.56 -8.64 -4.77
CA GLU A 656 -30.19 -8.19 -4.47
C GLU A 656 -29.28 -9.38 -4.11
N LEU A 657 -29.79 -10.32 -3.30
CA LEU A 657 -29.07 -11.54 -2.94
C LEU A 657 -28.84 -12.44 -4.16
N LEU A 658 -29.83 -12.56 -5.05
CA LEU A 658 -29.69 -13.30 -6.31
C LEU A 658 -28.67 -12.66 -7.25
N SER A 659 -28.67 -11.32 -7.34
CA SER A 659 -27.67 -10.58 -8.13
C SER A 659 -26.25 -10.85 -7.63
N GLU A 660 -26.04 -10.84 -6.31
CA GLU A 660 -24.74 -11.10 -5.72
C GLU A 660 -24.29 -12.56 -5.93
N ILE A 661 -25.21 -13.53 -5.83
CA ILE A 661 -24.92 -14.94 -6.14
C ILE A 661 -24.52 -15.10 -7.61
N ASN A 662 -25.27 -14.50 -8.52
CA ASN A 662 -24.95 -14.55 -9.96
C ASN A 662 -23.62 -13.89 -10.27
N PHE A 663 -23.29 -12.79 -9.60
CA PHE A 663 -21.99 -12.15 -9.71
C PHE A 663 -20.87 -13.10 -9.29
N ASN A 664 -20.98 -13.72 -8.11
CA ASN A 664 -19.94 -14.62 -7.60
C ASN A 664 -19.79 -15.89 -8.45
N ASN A 665 -20.90 -16.46 -8.93
CA ASN A 665 -20.86 -17.57 -9.89
C ASN A 665 -20.20 -17.14 -11.22
N GLY A 666 -20.45 -15.91 -11.69
CA GLY A 666 -19.80 -15.35 -12.86
C GLY A 666 -18.29 -15.15 -12.69
N ASN A 667 -17.87 -14.69 -11.50
CA ASN A 667 -16.46 -14.59 -11.15
C ASN A 667 -15.79 -15.96 -11.07
N GLU A 668 -16.43 -16.94 -10.43
CA GLU A 668 -15.92 -18.33 -10.37
C GLU A 668 -15.77 -18.92 -11.79
N ALA A 669 -16.76 -18.73 -12.66
CA ALA A 669 -16.68 -19.19 -14.04
C ALA A 669 -15.52 -18.49 -14.80
N LYS A 670 -15.36 -17.19 -14.62
CA LYS A 670 -14.26 -16.42 -15.22
C LYS A 670 -12.89 -16.90 -14.72
N ALA A 671 -12.72 -17.09 -13.41
CA ALA A 671 -11.50 -17.60 -12.81
C ALA A 671 -11.15 -19.01 -13.34
N ARG A 672 -12.17 -19.86 -13.53
CA ARG A 672 -11.98 -21.20 -14.11
C ARG A 672 -11.54 -21.14 -15.57
N VAL A 673 -12.11 -20.21 -16.36
CA VAL A 673 -11.68 -19.97 -17.75
C VAL A 673 -10.24 -19.44 -17.79
N GLU A 674 -9.87 -18.52 -16.90
CA GLU A 674 -8.49 -18.03 -16.80
C GLU A 674 -7.52 -19.16 -16.44
N ALA A 675 -7.88 -20.01 -15.47
CA ALA A 675 -7.09 -21.19 -15.10
C ALA A 675 -6.93 -22.19 -16.26
N TYR A 676 -7.95 -22.37 -17.10
CA TYR A 676 -7.86 -23.16 -18.32
C TYR A 676 -6.88 -22.55 -19.32
N LEU A 677 -7.01 -21.25 -19.61
CA LEU A 677 -6.14 -20.54 -20.55
C LEU A 677 -4.67 -20.51 -20.10
N GLN A 678 -4.43 -20.52 -18.79
CA GLN A 678 -3.10 -20.61 -18.20
C GLN A 678 -2.57 -22.05 -18.11
N GLY A 679 -3.37 -23.06 -18.50
CA GLY A 679 -2.96 -24.47 -18.48
C GLY A 679 -2.95 -25.10 -17.09
N HIS A 680 -3.55 -24.46 -16.09
CA HIS A 680 -3.56 -24.92 -14.71
C HIS A 680 -4.47 -26.12 -14.47
N LEU A 681 -5.52 -26.28 -15.28
CA LEU A 681 -6.49 -27.37 -15.13
C LEU A 681 -5.93 -28.71 -15.65
N LEU A 682 -6.22 -29.81 -14.96
CA LEU A 682 -5.96 -31.17 -15.41
C LEU A 682 -6.92 -31.55 -16.56
N PRO A 683 -6.59 -32.54 -17.41
CA PRO A 683 -7.46 -32.97 -18.52
C PRO A 683 -8.89 -33.32 -18.07
N GLU A 684 -9.03 -33.91 -16.89
CA GLU A 684 -10.30 -34.30 -16.27
C GLU A 684 -11.16 -33.10 -15.82
N GLU A 685 -10.54 -31.93 -15.61
CA GLU A 685 -11.22 -30.71 -15.15
C GLU A 685 -11.77 -29.85 -16.31
N ILE A 686 -11.43 -30.21 -17.55
CA ILE A 686 -11.76 -29.47 -18.78
C ILE A 686 -13.07 -30.00 -19.37
N THR A 687 -14.11 -29.17 -19.37
CA THR A 687 -15.39 -29.49 -20.01
C THR A 687 -15.50 -28.81 -21.39
N PRO A 688 -16.34 -29.33 -22.31
CA PRO A 688 -16.59 -28.67 -23.60
C PRO A 688 -17.09 -27.23 -23.45
N GLU A 689 -17.98 -26.97 -22.47
CA GLU A 689 -18.49 -25.61 -22.27
C GLU A 689 -17.38 -24.63 -21.85
N LEU A 690 -16.38 -25.11 -21.10
CA LEU A 690 -15.23 -24.28 -20.68
C LEU A 690 -14.39 -23.85 -21.89
N VAL A 691 -14.23 -24.73 -22.88
CA VAL A 691 -13.50 -24.42 -24.13
C VAL A 691 -14.23 -23.33 -24.92
N ASP A 692 -15.55 -23.42 -25.03
CA ASP A 692 -16.35 -22.42 -25.72
C ASP A 692 -16.29 -21.05 -25.01
N GLN A 693 -16.42 -21.05 -23.68
CA GLN A 693 -16.29 -19.84 -22.86
C GLN A 693 -14.91 -19.19 -22.98
N SER A 694 -13.85 -19.99 -23.07
CA SER A 694 -12.48 -19.50 -23.24
C SER A 694 -12.28 -18.77 -24.58
N THR A 695 -12.90 -19.27 -25.65
CA THR A 695 -12.85 -18.67 -26.98
C THR A 695 -13.50 -17.29 -26.97
N VAL A 696 -14.66 -17.17 -26.32
CA VAL A 696 -15.35 -15.88 -26.14
C VAL A 696 -14.51 -14.90 -25.32
N LEU A 697 -13.86 -15.36 -24.25
CA LEU A 697 -13.01 -14.51 -23.43
C LEU A 697 -11.78 -14.01 -24.19
N LEU A 698 -11.11 -14.87 -24.96
CA LEU A 698 -9.97 -14.49 -25.79
C LEU A 698 -10.35 -13.43 -26.83
N GLN A 699 -11.51 -13.54 -27.46
CA GLN A 699 -12.02 -12.53 -28.39
C GLN A 699 -12.26 -11.19 -27.69
N LYS A 700 -12.81 -11.20 -26.47
CA LYS A 700 -13.00 -9.98 -25.66
C LYS A 700 -11.67 -9.33 -25.28
N ILE A 701 -10.68 -10.12 -24.84
CA ILE A 701 -9.34 -9.64 -24.51
C ILE A 701 -8.68 -9.01 -25.75
N ALA A 702 -8.73 -9.70 -26.89
CA ALA A 702 -8.16 -9.20 -28.15
C ALA A 702 -8.82 -7.89 -28.60
N LYS A 703 -10.15 -7.77 -28.47
CA LYS A 703 -10.87 -6.53 -28.78
C LYS A 703 -10.44 -5.38 -27.85
N ALA A 704 -10.42 -5.62 -26.53
CA ALA A 704 -10.00 -4.62 -25.55
C ALA A 704 -8.56 -4.14 -25.78
N GLN A 705 -7.64 -5.06 -26.13
CA GLN A 705 -6.26 -4.72 -26.44
C GLN A 705 -6.14 -3.84 -27.68
N ARG A 706 -6.92 -4.12 -28.74
CA ARG A 706 -6.96 -3.27 -29.95
C ARG A 706 -7.46 -1.86 -29.66
N GLU A 707 -8.52 -1.74 -28.86
CA GLU A 707 -9.08 -0.44 -28.47
C GLU A 707 -8.08 0.38 -27.65
N ARG A 708 -7.35 -0.25 -26.72
CA ARG A 708 -6.25 0.40 -25.97
C ARG A 708 -5.12 0.84 -26.87
N ASN A 709 -4.64 -0.03 -27.74
CA ASN A 709 -3.57 0.31 -28.69
C ASN A 709 -3.99 1.50 -29.57
N SER A 710 -5.24 1.56 -30.00
CA SER A 710 -5.78 2.71 -30.73
C SER A 710 -5.79 4.00 -29.89
N LYS A 711 -6.22 3.93 -28.62
CA LYS A 711 -6.21 5.09 -27.71
C LYS A 711 -4.78 5.58 -27.44
N ASN A 712 -3.84 4.67 -27.15
CA ASN A 712 -2.43 5.00 -26.92
C ASN A 712 -1.78 5.60 -28.17
N ASN A 713 -2.07 5.07 -29.36
CA ASN A 713 -1.59 5.65 -30.61
C ASN A 713 -2.16 7.05 -30.85
N ASN A 714 -3.44 7.29 -30.53
CA ASN A 714 -4.04 8.62 -30.64
C ASN A 714 -3.38 9.62 -29.67
N ILE A 715 -3.13 9.22 -28.42
CA ILE A 715 -2.43 10.06 -27.44
C ILE A 715 -1.00 10.34 -27.90
N ARG A 716 -0.25 9.35 -28.38
CA ARG A 716 1.10 9.55 -28.93
C ARG A 716 1.09 10.50 -30.11
N ARG A 717 0.11 10.39 -31.01
CA ARG A 717 -0.06 11.33 -32.14
C ARG A 717 -0.36 12.75 -31.66
N GLN A 718 -1.23 12.92 -30.67
CA GLN A 718 -1.54 14.23 -30.08
C GLN A 718 -0.33 14.84 -29.36
N SER A 719 0.43 14.03 -28.59
CA SER A 719 1.66 14.48 -27.93
C SER A 719 2.77 14.81 -28.94
N ALA A 720 2.92 14.04 -30.00
CA ALA A 720 3.87 14.33 -31.09
C ALA A 720 3.48 15.60 -31.85
N GLN A 721 2.19 15.80 -32.15
CA GLN A 721 1.69 17.07 -32.69
C GLN A 721 1.95 18.24 -31.74
N MET A 722 1.81 18.05 -30.43
CA MET A 722 2.06 19.09 -29.44
C MET A 722 3.55 19.43 -29.30
N ILE A 723 4.45 18.45 -29.43
CA ILE A 723 5.91 18.67 -29.45
C ILE A 723 6.33 19.37 -30.75
N MET A 724 5.76 19.01 -31.90
CA MET A 724 5.98 19.71 -33.18
C MET A 724 5.46 21.16 -33.15
N LEU A 725 4.39 21.43 -32.40
CA LEU A 725 3.90 22.80 -32.16
C LEU A 725 4.79 23.63 -31.22
N LEU A 726 5.59 22.97 -30.37
CA LEU A 726 6.47 23.62 -29.38
C LEU A 726 7.92 23.78 -29.88
N LEU A 727 8.35 22.96 -30.84
CA LEU A 727 9.69 22.99 -31.42
C LEU A 727 9.59 23.40 -32.90
N GLN A 728 9.84 24.68 -33.15
CA GLN A 728 10.05 25.29 -34.47
C GLN A 728 8.81 25.37 -35.37
N VAL A 729 8.09 26.50 -35.30
CA VAL A 729 7.31 26.96 -36.47
C VAL A 729 8.34 27.36 -37.53
N PRO A 730 8.45 26.65 -38.66
CA PRO A 730 9.27 27.13 -39.77
C PRO A 730 8.63 28.44 -40.23
N TRP A 731 9.41 29.52 -40.28
CA TRP A 731 8.95 30.79 -40.82
C TRP A 731 8.80 30.65 -42.35
N ASP A 732 7.68 30.06 -42.79
CA ASP A 732 7.25 30.16 -44.17
C ASP A 732 6.81 31.61 -44.47
N SER A 733 6.95 32.01 -45.71
CA SER A 733 6.94 33.41 -46.21
C SER A 733 5.60 34.16 -46.14
N ASN A 734 4.69 33.81 -45.21
CA ASN A 734 3.33 34.36 -45.13
C ASN A 734 2.81 34.63 -43.70
N VAL A 735 3.66 34.63 -42.67
CA VAL A 735 3.23 34.88 -41.28
C VAL A 735 2.55 36.25 -41.14
N LYS A 736 1.37 36.27 -40.52
CA LYS A 736 0.57 37.49 -40.32
C LYS A 736 1.06 38.26 -39.09
N LEU A 737 1.46 39.51 -39.28
CA LEU A 737 2.06 40.33 -38.24
C LEU A 737 1.29 41.62 -38.00
N PHE A 738 1.06 41.95 -36.74
CA PHE A 738 0.56 43.25 -36.29
C PHE A 738 1.63 43.93 -35.43
N SER A 739 1.86 45.24 -35.60
CA SER A 739 2.80 45.97 -34.75
C SER A 739 2.08 47.00 -33.91
N THR A 740 2.37 46.99 -32.61
CA THR A 740 1.92 48.02 -31.66
C THR A 740 2.87 49.21 -31.59
N ILE A 741 4.02 49.12 -32.26
CA ILE A 741 5.08 50.13 -32.21
C ILE A 741 4.89 51.11 -33.38
N PRO A 742 4.63 52.39 -33.12
CA PRO A 742 4.48 53.39 -34.18
C PRO A 742 5.73 53.47 -35.05
N GLY A 743 5.56 53.41 -36.37
CA GLY A 743 6.65 53.53 -37.33
C GLY A 743 7.53 52.28 -37.51
N TYR A 744 7.18 51.15 -36.90
CA TYR A 744 7.87 49.88 -37.14
C TYR A 744 7.74 49.45 -38.61
N ARG A 745 8.88 49.22 -39.27
CA ARG A 745 8.92 48.74 -40.65
C ARG A 745 8.84 47.22 -40.67
N VAL A 746 7.74 46.71 -41.22
CA VAL A 746 7.47 45.29 -41.31
C VAL A 746 8.47 44.60 -42.26
N PRO A 747 9.16 43.52 -41.84
CA PRO A 747 10.09 42.81 -42.70
C PRO A 747 9.43 42.23 -43.96
N VAL A 748 10.19 42.13 -45.05
CA VAL A 748 9.69 41.71 -46.40
C VAL A 748 9.08 40.30 -46.41
N HIS A 749 9.37 39.47 -45.42
CA HIS A 749 8.98 38.05 -45.36
C HIS A 749 7.77 37.78 -44.45
N VAL A 750 7.11 38.82 -43.94
CA VAL A 750 5.91 38.74 -43.11
C VAL A 750 4.83 39.66 -43.69
N ARG A 751 3.56 39.29 -43.52
CA ARG A 751 2.42 40.06 -44.02
C ARG A 751 1.85 40.93 -42.91
N GLN A 752 1.92 42.25 -43.07
CA GLN A 752 1.26 43.16 -42.14
C GLN A 752 -0.27 43.00 -42.23
N VAL A 753 -0.92 42.77 -41.09
CA VAL A 753 -2.39 42.78 -40.97
C VAL A 753 -2.88 44.07 -40.35
N ALA A 754 -4.09 44.49 -40.74
CA ALA A 754 -4.71 45.71 -40.23
C ALA A 754 -5.34 45.52 -38.85
N ASN A 755 -5.76 44.30 -38.52
CA ASN A 755 -6.39 43.95 -37.25
C ASN A 755 -5.49 43.04 -36.43
N MET A 756 -5.42 43.28 -35.13
CA MET A 756 -4.63 42.48 -34.19
C MET A 756 -5.18 41.06 -34.02
N SER A 757 -6.50 40.88 -34.16
CA SER A 757 -7.17 39.59 -34.11
C SER A 757 -6.74 38.62 -35.23
N GLU A 758 -6.20 39.14 -36.33
CA GLU A 758 -5.73 38.34 -37.48
C GLU A 758 -4.23 38.02 -37.42
N ALA A 759 -3.53 38.51 -36.40
CA ALA A 759 -2.09 38.38 -36.27
C ALA A 759 -1.68 37.06 -35.62
N GLU A 760 -0.69 36.41 -36.21
CA GLU A 760 0.03 35.27 -35.60
C GLU A 760 1.20 35.78 -34.74
N LEU A 761 1.77 36.92 -35.14
CA LEU A 761 2.81 37.64 -34.40
C LEU A 761 2.36 39.07 -34.08
N ILE A 762 2.46 39.45 -32.82
CA ILE A 762 2.21 40.83 -32.37
C ILE A 762 3.52 41.42 -31.85
N VAL A 763 4.04 42.42 -32.56
CA VAL A 763 5.30 43.07 -32.22
C VAL A 763 5.04 44.09 -31.12
N VAL A 764 5.74 43.92 -30.00
CA VAL A 764 5.69 44.74 -28.79
C VAL A 764 7.11 45.08 -28.34
N GLN A 765 7.30 46.18 -27.63
CA GLN A 765 8.63 46.56 -27.12
C GLN A 765 9.19 45.52 -26.14
N ASP A 766 8.35 45.03 -25.24
CA ASP A 766 8.70 44.02 -24.25
C ASP A 766 7.54 43.02 -24.07
N PRO A 767 7.69 41.75 -24.49
CA PRO A 767 6.68 40.71 -24.32
C PRO A 767 6.27 40.48 -22.85
N ALA A 768 7.20 40.63 -21.90
CA ALA A 768 6.89 40.44 -20.48
C ALA A 768 6.00 41.56 -19.93
N ASN A 769 6.19 42.78 -20.42
CA ASN A 769 5.48 43.99 -19.97
C ASN A 769 4.52 44.60 -21.01
N ALA A 770 4.10 43.81 -22.02
CA ALA A 770 3.16 44.28 -23.03
C ALA A 770 1.84 44.77 -22.42
N ALA A 771 1.20 45.73 -23.11
CA ALA A 771 -0.09 46.30 -22.73
C ALA A 771 -1.18 45.23 -22.66
N ALA A 772 -2.23 45.49 -21.87
CA ALA A 772 -3.29 44.52 -21.61
C ALA A 772 -3.99 44.03 -22.90
N HIS A 773 -4.24 44.92 -23.85
CA HIS A 773 -4.93 44.59 -25.11
C HIS A 773 -4.15 43.59 -25.98
N PRO A 774 -2.86 43.81 -26.33
CA PRO A 774 -2.04 42.81 -27.00
C PRO A 774 -1.91 41.46 -26.28
N LYS A 775 -1.73 41.47 -24.96
CA LYS A 775 -1.67 40.23 -24.15
C LYS A 775 -2.98 39.46 -24.18
N PHE A 776 -4.09 40.17 -24.07
CA PHE A 776 -5.42 39.57 -24.10
C PHE A 776 -5.75 38.98 -25.48
N THR A 777 -5.52 39.75 -26.55
CA THR A 777 -5.73 39.28 -27.93
C THR A 777 -4.83 38.10 -28.26
N ALA A 778 -3.55 38.11 -27.84
CA ALA A 778 -2.64 36.98 -28.01
C ALA A 778 -3.13 35.72 -27.27
N GLY A 779 -3.60 35.87 -26.02
CA GLY A 779 -4.19 34.78 -25.23
C GLY A 779 -5.42 34.15 -25.89
N ILE A 780 -6.32 34.98 -26.46
CA ILE A 780 -7.53 34.49 -27.12
C ILE A 780 -7.19 33.77 -28.42
N MET A 781 -6.42 34.41 -29.29
CA MET A 781 -6.14 33.92 -30.65
C MET A 781 -5.02 32.88 -30.71
N GLY A 782 -4.24 32.73 -29.63
CA GLY A 782 -3.05 31.89 -29.60
C GLY A 782 -1.88 32.49 -30.39
N ALA A 783 -1.82 33.82 -30.46
CA ALA A 783 -0.73 34.54 -31.13
C ALA A 783 0.52 34.61 -30.23
N SER A 784 1.66 34.96 -30.82
CA SER A 784 2.89 35.19 -30.06
C SER A 784 3.21 36.68 -29.94
N LEU A 785 3.59 37.10 -28.73
CA LEU A 785 4.12 38.45 -28.47
C LEU A 785 5.63 38.41 -28.64
N CYS A 786 6.18 39.21 -29.56
CA CYS A 786 7.61 39.19 -29.84
C CYS A 786 8.22 40.59 -29.90
N THR A 787 9.53 40.66 -29.64
CA THR A 787 10.31 41.89 -29.83
C THR A 787 10.56 42.15 -31.32
N PRO A 788 10.83 43.40 -31.73
CA PRO A 788 11.26 43.72 -33.09
C PRO A 788 12.45 42.87 -33.55
N GLU A 789 13.44 42.67 -32.68
CA GLU A 789 14.62 41.84 -32.96
C GLU A 789 14.25 40.39 -33.28
N TYR A 790 13.21 39.85 -32.63
CA TYR A 790 12.71 38.50 -32.90
C TYR A 790 11.99 38.42 -34.23
N ALA A 791 11.22 39.45 -34.58
CA ALA A 791 10.56 39.52 -35.87
C ALA A 791 11.55 39.71 -37.03
N ASP A 792 12.53 40.59 -36.89
CA ASP A 792 13.49 40.94 -37.94
C ASP A 792 14.50 39.81 -38.20
N SER A 793 14.85 39.04 -37.16
CA SER A 793 15.87 38.00 -37.21
C SER A 793 15.35 36.60 -37.53
N LYS A 794 14.07 36.46 -37.89
CA LYS A 794 13.39 35.16 -38.09
C LYS A 794 13.56 34.23 -36.89
N ALA A 795 13.21 34.72 -35.69
CA ALA A 795 13.30 34.00 -34.43
C ALA A 795 14.71 33.55 -34.00
N SER A 796 15.79 34.06 -34.63
CA SER A 796 17.16 33.72 -34.25
C SER A 796 17.71 34.55 -33.09
N ARG A 797 17.12 35.74 -32.83
CA ARG A 797 17.50 36.67 -31.74
C ARG A 797 16.25 37.32 -31.15
N GLY A 798 16.36 37.99 -30.00
CA GLY A 798 15.23 38.64 -29.34
C GLY A 798 14.36 37.68 -28.51
N SER A 799 13.21 38.17 -28.04
CA SER A 799 12.34 37.46 -27.10
C SER A 799 10.95 37.28 -27.68
N CYS A 800 10.33 36.14 -27.38
CA CYS A 800 8.99 35.80 -27.81
C CYS A 800 8.25 35.02 -26.71
N VAL A 801 6.98 35.36 -26.49
CA VAL A 801 6.07 34.67 -25.60
C VAL A 801 4.90 34.17 -26.43
N ALA A 802 4.82 32.85 -26.62
CA ALA A 802 3.74 32.21 -27.35
C ALA A 802 2.58 31.90 -26.40
N PHE A 803 1.36 32.31 -26.79
CA PHE A 803 0.16 32.03 -26.01
C PHE A 803 -0.56 30.81 -26.58
N ARG A 804 -1.12 29.98 -25.68
CA ARG A 804 -2.07 28.95 -26.11
C ARG A 804 -3.41 29.61 -26.37
N ARG A 805 -4.01 29.26 -27.51
CA ARG A 805 -5.33 29.74 -27.92
C ARG A 805 -6.39 29.37 -26.89
N ALA A 806 -7.01 30.37 -26.26
CA ALA A 806 -8.03 30.13 -25.23
C ALA A 806 -9.25 29.37 -25.76
N THR A 807 -9.57 29.49 -27.06
CA THR A 807 -10.69 28.78 -27.71
C THR A 807 -10.43 27.28 -27.93
N SER A 808 -9.22 26.77 -27.69
CA SER A 808 -8.92 25.33 -27.85
C SER A 808 -9.47 24.45 -26.71
N ILE A 809 -10.09 25.04 -25.69
CA ILE A 809 -10.68 24.36 -24.53
C ILE A 809 -12.09 24.92 -24.32
N HIS A 810 -13.09 24.06 -24.17
CA HIS A 810 -14.47 24.50 -23.92
C HIS A 810 -14.55 25.23 -22.56
N ARG A 811 -14.95 26.50 -22.57
CA ARG A 811 -15.08 27.34 -21.35
C ARG A 811 -16.29 28.26 -21.47
N ASN A 812 -16.99 28.48 -20.35
CA ASN A 812 -18.03 29.50 -20.25
C ASN A 812 -17.38 30.81 -19.82
N VAL A 813 -17.52 31.87 -20.62
CA VAL A 813 -16.96 33.20 -20.33
C VAL A 813 -18.11 34.17 -20.08
N PHE A 814 -18.13 34.81 -18.92
CA PHE A 814 -19.13 35.81 -18.56
C PHE A 814 -18.48 37.20 -18.63
N ILE A 815 -19.07 38.10 -19.40
CA ILE A 815 -18.56 39.46 -19.60
C ILE A 815 -19.67 40.43 -19.25
N THR A 816 -19.36 41.44 -18.46
CA THR A 816 -20.30 42.48 -18.05
C THR A 816 -20.35 43.60 -19.08
N ASP A 817 -21.51 44.26 -19.21
CA ASP A 817 -21.67 45.41 -20.11
C ASP A 817 -20.73 46.57 -19.74
N ALA A 818 -20.44 46.74 -18.44
CA ALA A 818 -19.47 47.72 -17.95
C ALA A 818 -18.06 47.47 -18.51
N PHE A 819 -17.60 46.21 -18.51
CA PHE A 819 -16.30 45.86 -19.06
C PHE A 819 -16.23 46.10 -20.58
N MET A 820 -17.31 45.76 -21.30
CA MET A 820 -17.42 45.98 -22.74
C MET A 820 -17.38 47.48 -23.09
N GLY A 821 -18.02 48.33 -22.27
CA GLY A 821 -18.02 49.78 -22.44
C GLY A 821 -16.66 50.42 -22.17
N GLU A 822 -15.93 49.95 -21.15
CA GLU A 822 -14.61 50.48 -20.78
C GLU A 822 -13.48 49.99 -21.70
N ASN A 823 -13.64 48.84 -22.36
CA ASN A 823 -12.60 48.17 -23.14
C ASN A 823 -13.06 47.84 -24.58
N LEU A 824 -13.55 48.85 -25.30
CA LEU A 824 -14.18 48.70 -26.61
C LEU A 824 -13.33 47.94 -27.65
N ALA A 825 -12.01 48.18 -27.69
CA ALA A 825 -11.10 47.49 -28.61
C ALA A 825 -10.98 45.98 -28.31
N ILE A 826 -10.93 45.63 -27.02
CA ILE A 826 -10.91 44.23 -26.56
C ILE A 826 -12.24 43.54 -26.88
N ALA A 827 -13.36 44.26 -26.67
CA ALA A 827 -14.69 43.77 -26.98
C ALA A 827 -14.87 43.46 -28.48
N GLN A 828 -14.35 44.33 -29.36
CA GLN A 828 -14.39 44.14 -30.81
C GLN A 828 -13.57 42.93 -31.26
N ASP A 829 -12.33 42.78 -30.76
CA ASP A 829 -11.48 41.63 -31.06
C ASP A 829 -12.11 40.31 -30.59
N LEU A 830 -12.73 40.31 -29.41
CA LEU A 830 -13.41 39.13 -28.86
C LEU A 830 -14.62 38.72 -29.72
N MET A 831 -15.46 39.69 -30.12
CA MET A 831 -16.60 39.42 -30.99
C MET A 831 -16.17 38.89 -32.36
N GLN A 832 -15.03 39.36 -32.87
CA GLN A 832 -14.46 38.85 -34.11
C GLN A 832 -13.91 37.42 -33.94
N ALA A 833 -13.25 37.12 -32.82
CA ALA A 833 -12.76 35.78 -32.50
C ALA A 833 -13.91 34.75 -32.42
N PHE A 834 -15.03 35.09 -31.78
CA PHE A 834 -16.19 34.20 -31.68
C PHE A 834 -16.85 33.91 -33.04
N ARG A 835 -16.79 34.85 -33.99
CA ARG A 835 -17.30 34.65 -35.35
C ARG A 835 -16.45 33.70 -36.19
N ILE A 836 -15.14 33.63 -35.93
CA ILE A 836 -14.21 32.79 -36.70
C ILE A 836 -14.33 31.31 -36.31
N ASP A 837 -14.54 31.02 -35.02
CA ASP A 837 -14.41 29.66 -34.47
C ASP A 837 -15.76 28.92 -34.25
N ASN A 838 -16.89 29.46 -34.71
CA ASN A 838 -18.24 28.91 -34.44
C ASN A 838 -18.48 28.60 -32.95
N CYS A 839 -17.91 29.41 -32.06
CA CYS A 839 -18.15 29.28 -30.62
C CYS A 839 -19.61 29.64 -30.33
N LYS A 840 -20.31 28.78 -29.59
CA LYS A 840 -21.67 29.07 -29.08
C LYS A 840 -21.61 29.83 -27.77
#